data_AF-A0AA38TQB4-F1
#
_entry.id   AF-A0AA38TQB4-F1
#
_cell.length_a   1.000
_cell.length_b   1.000
_cell.length_c   1.000
_cell.angle_alpha   90.00
_cell.angle_beta   90.00
_cell.angle_gamma   90.00
#
_symmetry.space_group_name_H-M   'P 1'
#
loop_
_entity.id
_entity.type
_entity.pdbx_description
1 polymer ?
#
loop_
_entity_poly.entity_id
_entity_poly.type
_entity_poly.pdbx_seq_one_letter_code
_entity_poly.pdbx_strand_id
1 'polypeptide(L)'
;MASILVFFLSMAAGVATGQPPLPPHTSSSGKCDIPAIYNFGDSNSDTGGIAAAFYPPGPPSGETFFKRPVGRASDGRLIIDFIAEKLGLSYLSAYLDSIKADYTHGANFATGGSTIRRVNESWFTNDVSPFSLDIQVEQFSQFKDRTIYLYNKAENEAQRSNLPRPEDFAKAIYTIDIGQNDLAYCFRTLGVEASRTAISDIINQFATSIQQLYGKGARAFWIHNTGPIGCLPVTYAKIHNPPKGFHDKIGCVTGQNAIATEFNKQLKAKIIQLRSDLTGAVFTYVDMYSAKYQLIANAKDQGFEKWSTICCGYHDSDDDVYCGNSGKINGTSVFAGSCKDPTKVISWDGVHYTEAANNWIVTRITNGSFSDPSISVDETSYLIQNPRVFPAPGLDHCDKATHNQPVQKSMVTTSRRGMVRRPNETMRLIVTTFISVVFGFFLGMNLSSTLLPAIDLGYIEDKYSGLSSQALLNVWSSIRRAKGISLHEPEDTKIWVPTNPRGAERLPPGIVASESDLYLRRLYGSPSEDLIIRPKYLVTFTVGYEQKDNIDKAVKKFSENFTILLFHYDGRTSEWNEFEWSKRAIHVSVLKQTKWWYAKRFLHPDILAPYDYIFIWDEDLGLEDFDAERYINLVKKHGLEISQPGLSANSGLTWQMTRKRDDSEVHKEAEERDGWCSDPHLPPCAAFVEIMAPVFSRNAWRCVWHMIQNDLVHGWGLDFALRRCVEPAHEKIGVVDAQWVVHQTVPSLGNQGTAENGKAPWEGVRERCQKEWTTFQIRMTLAEQAYLKTMNGIDRLNSTNS
;
A
#
# COMPACT_ATOMS: atom_id res chain seq x y z
N MET A 1 41.11 -2.95 -58.90
CA MET A 1 40.13 -4.03 -59.18
C MET A 1 39.03 -3.86 -58.15
N ALA A 2 37.83 -3.36 -58.48
CA ALA A 2 36.82 -3.90 -59.40
C ALA A 2 35.92 -4.96 -58.71
N SER A 3 34.59 -4.98 -58.90
CA SER A 3 33.62 -3.97 -59.39
C SER A 3 32.21 -4.60 -59.43
N ILE A 4 31.15 -3.87 -59.01
CA ILE A 4 29.82 -3.83 -59.69
C ILE A 4 29.02 -5.18 -59.65
N LEU A 5 27.69 -5.34 -59.87
CA LEU A 5 26.49 -4.55 -60.25
C LEU A 5 25.40 -4.89 -59.17
N VAL A 6 24.73 -3.97 -58.48
CA VAL A 6 23.61 -3.10 -58.94
C VAL A 6 22.36 -3.88 -59.39
N PHE A 7 21.21 -3.59 -58.78
CA PHE A 7 20.01 -3.14 -59.52
C PHE A 7 19.12 -2.23 -58.64
N PHE A 8 18.38 -1.32 -59.29
CA PHE A 8 17.72 -0.16 -58.67
C PHE A 8 16.21 -0.09 -58.97
N LEU A 9 15.56 0.89 -58.35
CA LEU A 9 14.14 1.26 -58.43
C LEU A 9 13.58 1.59 -59.84
N SER A 10 12.25 1.38 -59.96
CA SER A 10 11.20 2.29 -60.48
C SER A 10 10.90 2.52 -61.99
N MET A 11 9.75 3.19 -62.19
CA MET A 11 9.28 3.99 -63.35
C MET A 11 8.43 3.31 -64.44
N ALA A 12 7.13 3.16 -64.12
CA ALA A 12 5.97 3.75 -64.81
C ALA A 12 6.05 4.26 -66.28
N ALA A 13 5.11 3.77 -67.11
CA ALA A 13 4.34 4.51 -68.13
C ALA A 13 3.18 3.62 -68.66
N GLY A 14 2.00 4.11 -69.06
CA GLY A 14 1.44 5.46 -68.94
C GLY A 14 0.07 5.63 -69.67
N VAL A 15 -0.58 6.78 -69.43
CA VAL A 15 -1.66 7.41 -70.23
C VAL A 15 -3.00 6.67 -70.41
N ALA A 16 -4.03 7.13 -69.70
CA ALA A 16 -5.40 7.31 -70.21
C ALA A 16 -6.04 8.52 -69.53
N THR A 17 -6.74 9.38 -70.26
CA THR A 17 -7.37 10.61 -69.74
C THR A 17 -8.90 10.52 -69.81
N GLY A 18 -9.59 10.90 -68.72
CA GLY A 18 -11.05 10.87 -68.64
C GLY A 18 -11.57 11.58 -67.38
N GLN A 19 -12.75 12.19 -67.48
CA GLN A 19 -13.39 12.98 -66.41
C GLN A 19 -14.20 12.11 -65.41
N PRO A 20 -14.58 12.64 -64.23
CA PRO A 20 -14.60 11.84 -63.01
C PRO A 20 -15.91 11.07 -62.73
N PRO A 21 -15.83 9.91 -62.07
CA PRO A 21 -16.93 9.36 -61.27
C PRO A 21 -17.23 10.24 -60.05
N LEU A 22 -18.45 10.17 -59.54
CA LEU A 22 -18.93 10.89 -58.36
C LEU A 22 -18.14 10.50 -57.09
N PRO A 23 -18.04 11.39 -56.07
CA PRO A 23 -17.45 11.04 -54.80
C PRO A 23 -18.24 9.88 -54.14
N PRO A 24 -17.57 8.86 -53.59
CA PRO A 24 -18.26 7.79 -52.89
C PRO A 24 -18.98 8.36 -51.66
N HIS A 25 -20.26 8.04 -51.50
CA HIS A 25 -21.04 8.47 -50.34
C HIS A 25 -20.43 7.88 -49.06
N THR A 26 -19.78 8.72 -48.26
CA THR A 26 -19.36 8.38 -46.90
C THR A 26 -20.57 8.34 -45.98
N SER A 27 -21.34 7.25 -46.04
CA SER A 27 -22.39 6.95 -45.07
C SER A 27 -21.76 6.51 -43.74
N SER A 28 -21.23 7.47 -42.98
CA SER A 28 -20.79 7.25 -41.60
C SER A 28 -22.02 7.10 -40.69
N SER A 29 -22.65 5.93 -40.73
CA SER A 29 -23.63 5.49 -39.73
C SER A 29 -22.95 5.57 -38.36
N GLY A 30 -23.40 6.49 -37.50
CA GLY A 30 -22.70 6.84 -36.27
C GLY A 30 -22.75 5.72 -35.23
N LYS A 31 -21.75 4.83 -35.23
CA LYS A 31 -21.55 3.87 -34.15
C LYS A 31 -21.22 4.60 -32.85
N CYS A 32 -21.80 4.12 -31.76
CA CYS A 32 -21.47 4.56 -30.43
C CYS A 32 -20.29 3.71 -29.93
N ASP A 33 -19.06 4.14 -30.18
CA ASP A 33 -17.89 3.34 -29.83
C ASP A 33 -17.63 3.37 -28.30
N ILE A 34 -17.38 2.20 -27.70
CA ILE A 34 -16.93 2.09 -26.29
C ILE A 34 -15.42 2.29 -26.27
N PRO A 35 -14.88 3.37 -25.66
CA PRO A 35 -13.47 3.71 -25.82
C PRO A 35 -12.52 2.91 -24.91
N ALA A 36 -13.03 2.33 -23.81
CA ALA A 36 -12.24 1.66 -22.80
C ALA A 36 -13.08 0.67 -21.97
N ILE A 37 -12.40 -0.31 -21.36
CA ILE A 37 -12.98 -1.24 -20.37
C ILE A 37 -12.21 -1.10 -19.05
N TYR A 38 -12.93 -1.01 -17.93
CA TYR A 38 -12.35 -1.14 -16.59
C TYR A 38 -12.87 -2.40 -15.93
N ASN A 39 -12.02 -3.42 -15.82
CA ASN A 39 -12.41 -4.74 -15.34
C ASN A 39 -12.06 -4.94 -13.87
N PHE A 40 -12.98 -5.56 -13.13
CA PHE A 40 -12.84 -5.94 -11.72
C PHE A 40 -13.26 -7.41 -11.60
N GLY A 41 -12.63 -8.17 -10.72
CA GLY A 41 -12.95 -9.60 -10.68
C GLY A 41 -12.01 -10.52 -9.94
N ASP A 42 -12.25 -11.81 -10.12
CA ASP A 42 -11.34 -12.89 -9.75
C ASP A 42 -10.60 -13.51 -10.97
N SER A 43 -10.03 -14.70 -10.80
CA SER A 43 -9.24 -15.42 -11.82
C SER A 43 -10.01 -15.75 -13.10
N ASN A 44 -11.35 -15.69 -13.13
CA ASN A 44 -12.13 -15.76 -14.37
C ASN A 44 -11.81 -14.60 -15.34
N SER A 45 -11.25 -13.49 -14.84
CA SER A 45 -10.93 -12.30 -15.62
C SER A 45 -9.55 -11.68 -15.35
N ASP A 46 -8.70 -12.30 -14.52
CA ASP A 46 -7.34 -11.81 -14.23
C ASP A 46 -6.39 -11.92 -15.45
N THR A 47 -5.90 -10.77 -15.94
CA THR A 47 -4.96 -10.70 -17.08
C THR A 47 -3.48 -10.55 -16.69
N GLY A 48 -3.15 -10.57 -15.39
CA GLY A 48 -1.78 -10.41 -14.88
C GLY A 48 -1.63 -9.94 -13.42
N GLY A 49 -2.72 -9.53 -12.75
CA GLY A 49 -2.71 -8.88 -11.44
C GLY A 49 -2.14 -9.76 -10.33
N ILE A 50 -2.62 -11.00 -10.15
CA ILE A 50 -2.07 -11.88 -9.11
C ILE A 50 -0.64 -12.34 -9.45
N ALA A 51 -0.32 -12.44 -10.74
CA ALA A 51 0.99 -12.81 -11.24
C ALA A 51 2.06 -11.72 -11.02
N ALA A 52 1.65 -10.43 -11.07
CA ALA A 52 2.50 -9.29 -10.74
C ALA A 52 2.66 -9.08 -9.22
N ALA A 53 1.69 -9.54 -8.42
CA ALA A 53 1.73 -9.43 -6.95
C ALA A 53 2.44 -10.59 -6.23
N PHE A 54 2.32 -11.81 -6.75
CA PHE A 54 2.84 -13.03 -6.12
C PHE A 54 3.62 -13.90 -7.12
N TYR A 55 3.02 -15.01 -7.57
CA TYR A 55 3.65 -15.98 -8.46
C TYR A 55 2.80 -16.10 -9.74
N PRO A 56 3.40 -16.01 -10.94
CA PRO A 56 2.68 -16.26 -12.18
C PRO A 56 2.28 -17.73 -12.29
N PRO A 57 1.13 -18.05 -12.91
CA PRO A 57 0.86 -19.39 -13.41
C PRO A 57 2.03 -19.86 -14.29
N GLY A 58 2.55 -21.06 -14.02
CA GLY A 58 3.65 -21.63 -14.80
C GLY A 58 3.20 -22.14 -16.18
N PRO A 59 4.15 -22.54 -17.05
CA PRO A 59 3.83 -23.39 -18.20
C PRO A 59 3.15 -24.67 -17.69
N PRO A 60 2.07 -25.15 -18.32
CA PRO A 60 1.64 -24.85 -19.70
C PRO A 60 0.63 -23.70 -19.88
N SER A 61 0.32 -22.89 -18.86
CA SER A 61 -0.64 -21.78 -19.00
C SER A 61 -0.25 -20.83 -20.16
N GLY A 62 -1.25 -20.40 -20.95
CA GLY A 62 -1.05 -19.57 -22.14
C GLY A 62 -0.56 -20.28 -23.42
N GLU A 63 -0.48 -21.62 -23.46
CA GLU A 63 0.01 -22.38 -24.63
C GLU A 63 -0.84 -22.32 -25.92
N THR A 64 -2.16 -22.10 -25.88
CA THR A 64 -3.00 -22.17 -27.10
C THR A 64 -2.98 -20.89 -27.92
N PHE A 65 -2.93 -19.72 -27.27
CA PHE A 65 -2.85 -18.42 -27.95
C PHE A 65 -1.52 -17.69 -27.71
N PHE A 66 -1.18 -17.38 -26.46
CA PHE A 66 -0.02 -16.53 -26.13
C PHE A 66 1.35 -17.20 -26.31
N LYS A 67 1.40 -18.54 -26.41
CA LYS A 67 2.61 -19.39 -26.55
C LYS A 67 3.61 -19.28 -25.40
N ARG A 68 3.17 -18.72 -24.26
CA ARG A 68 3.90 -18.58 -23.00
C ARG A 68 2.91 -18.18 -21.90
N PRO A 69 3.24 -18.37 -20.62
CA PRO A 69 2.44 -17.82 -19.53
C PRO A 69 2.38 -16.29 -19.57
N VAL A 70 1.18 -15.75 -19.36
CA VAL A 70 0.85 -14.31 -19.35
C VAL A 70 -0.14 -13.97 -18.22
N GLY A 71 0.07 -14.56 -17.05
CA GLY A 71 -0.70 -14.27 -15.83
C GLY A 71 -2.12 -14.86 -15.74
N ARG A 72 -2.71 -15.29 -16.86
CA ARG A 72 -4.07 -15.83 -16.96
C ARG A 72 -4.15 -17.27 -16.45
N ALA A 73 -5.23 -17.59 -15.75
CA ALA A 73 -5.56 -18.95 -15.28
C ALA A 73 -6.26 -19.78 -16.38
N SER A 74 -5.58 -19.98 -17.53
CA SER A 74 -6.12 -20.68 -18.69
C SER A 74 -4.99 -21.13 -19.64
N ASP A 75 -5.30 -22.01 -20.59
CA ASP A 75 -4.43 -22.30 -21.74
C ASP A 75 -4.29 -21.09 -22.68
N GLY A 76 -5.16 -20.09 -22.59
CA GLY A 76 -5.12 -18.92 -23.46
C GLY A 76 -5.94 -17.73 -22.95
N ARG A 77 -6.79 -17.19 -23.82
CA ARG A 77 -7.62 -16.00 -23.61
C ARG A 77 -8.77 -16.25 -22.65
N LEU A 78 -9.01 -15.26 -21.80
CA LEU A 78 -10.13 -15.19 -20.88
C LEU A 78 -11.34 -14.51 -21.54
N ILE A 79 -12.50 -14.61 -20.89
CA ILE A 79 -13.75 -13.99 -21.38
C ILE A 79 -13.59 -12.47 -21.58
N ILE A 80 -12.79 -11.81 -20.73
CA ILE A 80 -12.48 -10.38 -20.85
C ILE A 80 -11.64 -10.03 -22.09
N ASP A 81 -10.73 -10.91 -22.52
CA ASP A 81 -9.92 -10.71 -23.73
C ASP A 81 -10.81 -10.73 -24.98
N PHE A 82 -11.76 -11.66 -25.03
CA PHE A 82 -12.75 -11.74 -26.11
C PHE A 82 -13.78 -10.60 -26.09
N ILE A 83 -14.10 -10.03 -24.92
CA ILE A 83 -14.91 -8.80 -24.84
C ILE A 83 -14.14 -7.61 -25.43
N ALA A 84 -12.85 -7.48 -25.15
CA ALA A 84 -11.99 -6.47 -25.77
C ALA A 84 -11.94 -6.64 -27.30
N GLU A 85 -11.71 -7.86 -27.81
CA GLU A 85 -11.76 -8.17 -29.25
C GLU A 85 -13.08 -7.75 -29.89
N LYS A 86 -14.23 -8.09 -29.27
CA LYS A 86 -15.55 -7.74 -29.82
C LYS A 86 -15.77 -6.22 -29.85
N LEU A 87 -15.25 -5.48 -28.88
CA LEU A 87 -15.33 -4.02 -28.85
C LEU A 87 -14.25 -3.32 -29.71
N GLY A 88 -13.36 -4.08 -30.37
CA GLY A 88 -12.28 -3.52 -31.20
C GLY A 88 -11.12 -2.91 -30.39
N LEU A 89 -10.99 -3.30 -29.11
CA LEU A 89 -10.02 -2.76 -28.17
C LEU A 89 -8.82 -3.72 -27.98
N SER A 90 -7.69 -3.18 -27.52
CA SER A 90 -6.55 -3.96 -27.07
C SER A 90 -6.88 -4.78 -25.81
N TYR A 91 -6.21 -5.92 -25.63
CA TYR A 91 -6.27 -6.67 -24.37
C TYR A 91 -5.85 -5.79 -23.18
N LEU A 92 -6.52 -5.95 -22.04
CA LEU A 92 -6.30 -5.10 -20.87
C LEU A 92 -5.03 -5.50 -20.13
N SER A 93 -4.11 -4.54 -19.98
CA SER A 93 -3.00 -4.64 -19.02
C SER A 93 -3.54 -4.76 -17.59
N ALA A 94 -2.90 -5.56 -16.74
CA ALA A 94 -3.26 -5.57 -15.33
C ALA A 94 -2.73 -4.30 -14.66
N TYR A 95 -3.51 -3.72 -13.75
CA TYR A 95 -3.15 -2.49 -13.03
C TYR A 95 -1.80 -2.58 -12.29
N LEU A 96 -1.41 -3.79 -11.90
CA LEU A 96 -0.15 -4.07 -11.19
C LEU A 96 1.04 -4.32 -12.14
N ASP A 97 0.83 -4.30 -13.46
CA ASP A 97 1.91 -4.44 -14.45
C ASP A 97 2.79 -3.17 -14.50
N SER A 98 4.11 -3.38 -14.33
CA SER A 98 5.10 -2.31 -14.26
C SER A 98 5.91 -2.08 -15.55
N ILE A 99 5.84 -3.00 -16.52
CA ILE A 99 6.67 -2.99 -17.73
C ILE A 99 5.78 -3.11 -18.96
N LYS A 100 5.84 -2.12 -19.87
CA LYS A 100 5.09 -2.07 -21.14
C LYS A 100 3.56 -2.17 -21.01
N ALA A 101 3.00 -1.90 -19.84
CA ALA A 101 1.56 -1.74 -19.69
C ALA A 101 1.06 -0.58 -20.58
N ASP A 102 -0.03 -0.85 -21.32
CA ASP A 102 -0.81 0.15 -22.04
C ASP A 102 -2.19 0.25 -21.40
N TYR A 103 -2.59 1.47 -21.07
CA TYR A 103 -3.84 1.77 -20.39
C TYR A 103 -4.76 2.67 -21.21
N THR A 104 -4.45 2.92 -22.48
CA THR A 104 -5.20 3.80 -23.39
C THR A 104 -6.67 3.40 -23.51
N HIS A 105 -6.93 2.09 -23.57
CA HIS A 105 -8.27 1.49 -23.63
C HIS A 105 -8.73 0.89 -22.29
N GLY A 106 -8.19 1.41 -21.18
CA GLY A 106 -8.57 1.04 -19.82
C GLY A 106 -7.61 0.07 -19.15
N ALA A 107 -8.05 -0.57 -18.07
CA ALA A 107 -7.20 -1.33 -17.16
C ALA A 107 -7.96 -2.46 -16.46
N ASN A 108 -7.23 -3.50 -16.04
CA ASN A 108 -7.79 -4.63 -15.30
C ASN A 108 -7.30 -4.65 -13.84
N PHE A 109 -8.23 -4.64 -12.90
CA PHE A 109 -7.99 -4.70 -11.45
C PHE A 109 -8.31 -6.09 -10.86
N ALA A 110 -8.84 -7.02 -11.66
CA ALA A 110 -9.12 -8.38 -11.22
C ALA A 110 -7.83 -9.12 -10.80
N THR A 111 -7.93 -9.96 -9.76
CA THR A 111 -6.82 -10.83 -9.36
C THR A 111 -7.30 -12.23 -8.98
N GLY A 112 -6.55 -13.26 -9.33
CA GLY A 112 -6.86 -14.65 -8.95
C GLY A 112 -7.10 -14.81 -7.45
N GLY A 113 -8.19 -15.49 -7.08
CA GLY A 113 -8.57 -15.70 -5.67
C GLY A 113 -9.27 -14.51 -4.99
N SER A 114 -9.63 -13.43 -5.69
CA SER A 114 -10.34 -12.28 -5.12
C SER A 114 -11.76 -12.61 -4.65
N THR A 115 -12.11 -12.05 -3.49
CA THR A 115 -13.45 -12.06 -2.89
C THR A 115 -14.10 -10.67 -2.96
N ILE A 116 -15.43 -10.62 -2.89
CA ILE A 116 -16.20 -9.36 -2.81
C ILE A 116 -15.91 -8.65 -1.50
N ARG A 117 -15.98 -9.38 -0.37
CA ARG A 117 -15.65 -8.85 0.97
C ARG A 117 -14.30 -9.39 1.43
N ARG A 118 -13.59 -8.62 2.26
CA ARG A 118 -12.40 -9.10 2.97
C ARG A 118 -12.75 -10.31 3.84
N VAL A 119 -11.89 -11.33 3.84
CA VAL A 119 -12.02 -12.56 4.65
C VAL A 119 -10.74 -12.81 5.46
N ASN A 120 -10.82 -13.63 6.51
CA ASN A 120 -9.68 -13.89 7.40
C ASN A 120 -8.83 -15.09 6.91
N GLU A 121 -8.43 -15.04 5.65
CA GLU A 121 -7.52 -16.00 4.99
C GLU A 121 -6.52 -15.24 4.11
N SER A 122 -5.47 -15.93 3.66
CA SER A 122 -4.41 -15.36 2.84
C SER A 122 -4.06 -16.21 1.62
N TRP A 123 -3.34 -15.62 0.68
CA TRP A 123 -2.79 -16.28 -0.50
C TRP A 123 -2.02 -17.54 -0.11
N PHE A 124 -1.08 -17.43 0.84
CA PHE A 124 -0.23 -18.53 1.30
C PHE A 124 -0.95 -19.61 2.15
N THR A 125 -2.28 -19.53 2.31
CA THR A 125 -3.06 -20.51 3.10
C THR A 125 -4.15 -21.20 2.29
N ASN A 126 -4.77 -20.52 1.33
CA ASN A 126 -5.96 -20.99 0.61
C ASN A 126 -6.15 -20.24 -0.73
N ASP A 127 -5.07 -19.70 -1.30
CA ASP A 127 -5.03 -18.90 -2.54
C ASP A 127 -6.01 -17.71 -2.56
N VAL A 128 -6.34 -17.15 -1.39
CA VAL A 128 -7.22 -15.98 -1.25
C VAL A 128 -6.43 -14.69 -1.49
N SER A 129 -6.89 -13.88 -2.44
CA SER A 129 -6.23 -12.61 -2.76
C SER A 129 -6.42 -11.55 -1.66
N PRO A 130 -5.39 -10.76 -1.32
CA PRO A 130 -5.56 -9.55 -0.52
C PRO A 130 -6.33 -8.45 -1.28
N PHE A 131 -6.44 -8.54 -2.60
CA PHE A 131 -7.12 -7.56 -3.44
C PHE A 131 -8.60 -7.91 -3.60
N SER A 132 -9.35 -7.78 -2.50
CA SER A 132 -10.82 -7.89 -2.49
C SER A 132 -11.47 -6.75 -3.30
N LEU A 133 -12.75 -6.85 -3.64
CA LEU A 133 -13.41 -5.89 -4.54
C LEU A 133 -13.27 -4.42 -4.08
N ASP A 134 -13.36 -4.14 -2.78
CA ASP A 134 -13.16 -2.79 -2.24
C ASP A 134 -11.72 -2.28 -2.42
N ILE A 135 -10.72 -3.17 -2.37
CA ILE A 135 -9.33 -2.85 -2.69
C ILE A 135 -9.16 -2.60 -4.19
N GLN A 136 -9.81 -3.37 -5.06
CA GLN A 136 -9.77 -3.15 -6.52
C GLN A 136 -10.42 -1.81 -6.91
N VAL A 137 -11.51 -1.43 -6.24
CA VAL A 137 -12.14 -0.11 -6.43
C VAL A 137 -11.24 1.03 -5.96
N GLU A 138 -10.49 0.85 -4.86
CA GLU A 138 -9.51 1.84 -4.41
C GLU A 138 -8.27 1.90 -5.32
N GLN A 139 -7.84 0.77 -5.89
CA GLN A 139 -6.83 0.76 -6.96
C GLN A 139 -7.31 1.55 -8.19
N PHE A 140 -8.55 1.36 -8.64
CA PHE A 140 -9.15 2.16 -9.72
C PHE A 140 -9.25 3.65 -9.37
N SER A 141 -9.63 3.97 -8.12
CA SER A 141 -9.67 5.34 -7.59
C SER A 141 -8.32 6.04 -7.75
N GLN A 142 -7.23 5.41 -7.31
CA GLN A 142 -5.86 5.94 -7.43
C GLN A 142 -5.38 5.96 -8.89
N PHE A 143 -5.65 4.90 -9.65
CA PHE A 143 -5.34 4.81 -11.09
C PHE A 143 -5.95 5.98 -11.86
N LYS A 144 -7.25 6.24 -11.67
CA LYS A 144 -7.99 7.29 -12.39
C LYS A 144 -7.44 8.66 -12.07
N ASP A 145 -7.31 9.00 -10.79
CA ASP A 145 -6.88 10.32 -10.37
C ASP A 145 -5.42 10.59 -10.83
N ARG A 146 -4.55 9.57 -10.80
CA ARG A 146 -3.16 9.64 -11.28
C ARG A 146 -3.04 9.72 -12.80
N THR A 147 -3.81 8.94 -13.56
CA THR A 147 -3.75 8.95 -15.04
C THR A 147 -4.33 10.23 -15.62
N ILE A 148 -5.43 10.75 -15.07
CA ILE A 148 -5.97 12.06 -15.44
C ILE A 148 -4.94 13.17 -15.19
N TYR A 149 -4.26 13.13 -14.04
CA TYR A 149 -3.18 14.07 -13.74
C TYR A 149 -2.04 14.00 -14.77
N LEU A 150 -1.53 12.80 -15.08
CA LEU A 150 -0.44 12.60 -16.03
C LEU A 150 -0.84 13.01 -17.46
N TYR A 151 -2.03 12.65 -17.92
CA TYR A 151 -2.54 13.00 -19.26
C TYR A 151 -2.62 14.52 -19.46
N ASN A 152 -3.06 15.25 -18.43
CA ASN A 152 -3.14 16.71 -18.42
C ASN A 152 -1.76 17.40 -18.29
N LYS A 153 -0.72 16.69 -17.85
CA LYS A 153 0.66 17.18 -17.73
C LYS A 153 1.57 16.79 -18.90
N ALA A 154 1.20 15.78 -19.67
CA ALA A 154 1.93 15.37 -20.86
C ALA A 154 2.05 16.53 -21.87
N GLU A 155 3.29 16.86 -22.24
CA GLU A 155 3.65 17.95 -23.15
C GLU A 155 3.43 17.58 -24.63
N ASN A 156 3.45 16.28 -24.93
CA ASN A 156 3.38 15.74 -26.28
C ASN A 156 2.58 14.43 -26.34
N GLU A 157 2.24 13.99 -27.55
CA GLU A 157 1.40 12.81 -27.79
C GLU A 157 2.03 11.49 -27.32
N ALA A 158 3.35 11.33 -27.44
CA ALA A 158 4.07 10.15 -26.97
C ALA A 158 4.10 10.00 -25.42
N GLN A 159 3.80 11.06 -24.68
CA GLN A 159 3.56 11.01 -23.23
C GLN A 159 2.08 10.69 -22.90
N ARG A 160 1.16 10.79 -23.86
CA ARG A 160 -0.27 10.43 -23.72
C ARG A 160 -0.61 9.06 -24.30
N SER A 161 0.20 8.52 -25.21
CA SER A 161 -0.10 7.32 -26.03
C SER A 161 -0.34 6.00 -25.29
N ASN A 162 -0.16 5.99 -23.96
CA ASN A 162 -0.33 4.82 -23.09
C ASN A 162 -1.28 5.13 -21.91
N LEU A 163 -1.94 6.30 -21.91
CA LEU A 163 -2.76 6.81 -20.82
C LEU A 163 -4.24 6.93 -21.25
N PRO A 164 -5.20 6.56 -20.38
CA PRO A 164 -6.61 6.74 -20.68
C PRO A 164 -6.97 8.23 -20.76
N ARG A 165 -7.83 8.60 -21.72
CA ARG A 165 -8.32 9.98 -21.86
C ARG A 165 -9.32 10.30 -20.72
N PRO A 166 -9.24 11.46 -20.04
CA PRO A 166 -10.10 11.80 -18.91
C PRO A 166 -11.61 11.71 -19.19
N GLU A 167 -12.03 12.04 -20.41
CA GLU A 167 -13.41 11.99 -20.87
C GLU A 167 -13.95 10.58 -21.11
N ASP A 168 -13.07 9.57 -21.25
CA ASP A 168 -13.48 8.20 -21.57
C ASP A 168 -13.90 7.41 -20.34
N PHE A 169 -13.46 7.77 -19.13
CA PHE A 169 -13.91 7.13 -17.89
C PHE A 169 -15.45 7.17 -17.70
N ALA A 170 -16.12 8.18 -18.25
CA ALA A 170 -17.59 8.32 -18.20
C ALA A 170 -18.31 7.57 -19.35
N LYS A 171 -17.56 7.10 -20.36
CA LYS A 171 -18.05 6.37 -21.54
C LYS A 171 -17.64 4.88 -21.52
N ALA A 172 -16.68 4.53 -20.68
CA ALA A 172 -16.15 3.19 -20.53
C ALA A 172 -17.19 2.22 -19.94
N ILE A 173 -17.02 0.93 -20.26
CA ILE A 173 -17.78 -0.16 -19.66
C ILE A 173 -17.00 -0.74 -18.48
N TYR A 174 -17.70 -0.97 -17.37
CA TYR A 174 -17.15 -1.47 -16.11
C TYR A 174 -17.58 -2.93 -15.94
N THR A 175 -16.70 -3.86 -16.33
CA THR A 175 -16.97 -5.30 -16.30
C THR A 175 -16.61 -5.88 -14.93
N ILE A 176 -17.48 -6.74 -14.38
CA ILE A 176 -17.32 -7.28 -13.02
C ILE A 176 -17.70 -8.77 -13.00
N ASP A 177 -16.73 -9.66 -12.76
CA ASP A 177 -16.94 -11.12 -12.56
C ASP A 177 -16.25 -11.58 -11.26
N ILE A 178 -17.03 -11.73 -10.19
CA ILE A 178 -16.53 -12.02 -8.83
C ILE A 178 -17.62 -12.64 -7.94
N GLY A 179 -17.20 -13.30 -6.86
CA GLY A 179 -18.08 -13.86 -5.83
C GLY A 179 -18.02 -15.38 -5.72
N GLN A 180 -17.39 -16.06 -6.70
CA GLN A 180 -17.19 -17.51 -6.64
C GLN A 180 -16.32 -17.90 -5.42
N ASN A 181 -15.28 -17.10 -5.14
CA ASN A 181 -14.37 -17.32 -4.02
C ASN A 181 -15.02 -17.04 -2.66
N ASP A 182 -15.95 -16.09 -2.55
CA ASP A 182 -16.73 -15.87 -1.31
C ASP A 182 -17.57 -17.11 -0.97
N LEU A 183 -18.17 -17.76 -1.98
CA LEU A 183 -18.91 -19.01 -1.79
C LEU A 183 -17.98 -20.18 -1.46
N ALA A 184 -16.83 -20.31 -2.14
CA ALA A 184 -15.83 -21.33 -1.83
C ALA A 184 -15.29 -21.19 -0.38
N TYR A 185 -14.98 -19.96 0.05
CA TYR A 185 -14.62 -19.62 1.42
C TYR A 185 -15.72 -20.05 2.40
N CYS A 186 -16.98 -19.71 2.13
CA CYS A 186 -18.10 -20.07 3.00
C CYS A 186 -18.34 -21.60 3.04
N PHE A 187 -18.16 -22.33 1.93
CA PHE A 187 -18.22 -23.79 1.92
C PHE A 187 -17.11 -24.42 2.77
N ARG A 188 -15.88 -23.90 2.71
CA ARG A 188 -14.74 -24.33 3.53
C ARG A 188 -14.90 -24.03 5.02
N THR A 189 -15.46 -22.86 5.37
CA THR A 189 -15.45 -22.34 6.75
C THR A 189 -16.77 -22.50 7.51
N LEU A 190 -17.91 -22.57 6.82
CA LEU A 190 -19.25 -22.69 7.40
C LEU A 190 -19.99 -23.97 6.97
N GLY A 191 -19.58 -24.59 5.85
CA GLY A 191 -20.33 -25.64 5.18
C GLY A 191 -21.48 -25.12 4.32
N VAL A 192 -21.97 -25.97 3.41
CA VAL A 192 -22.85 -25.58 2.30
C VAL A 192 -24.17 -24.96 2.77
N GLU A 193 -24.84 -25.52 3.77
CA GLU A 193 -26.15 -25.02 4.22
C GLU A 193 -26.04 -23.66 4.96
N ALA A 194 -25.11 -23.56 5.93
CA ALA A 194 -24.89 -22.35 6.70
C ALA A 194 -24.36 -21.18 5.86
N SER A 195 -23.69 -21.45 4.73
CA SER A 195 -23.23 -20.44 3.76
C SER A 195 -24.33 -19.48 3.30
N ARG A 196 -25.61 -19.90 3.31
CA ARG A 196 -26.78 -19.05 3.02
C ARG A 196 -26.84 -17.78 3.88
N THR A 197 -26.34 -17.84 5.11
CA THR A 197 -26.35 -16.71 6.06
C THR A 197 -25.46 -15.55 5.62
N ALA A 198 -24.35 -15.81 4.91
CA ALA A 198 -23.38 -14.80 4.51
C ALA A 198 -23.78 -14.04 3.23
N ILE A 199 -24.71 -14.56 2.43
CA ILE A 199 -25.04 -14.02 1.10
C ILE A 199 -25.45 -12.54 1.16
N SER A 200 -26.30 -12.16 2.11
CA SER A 200 -26.80 -10.78 2.24
C SER A 200 -25.67 -9.79 2.52
N ASP A 201 -24.72 -10.14 3.40
CA ASP A 201 -23.55 -9.33 3.72
C ASP A 201 -22.66 -9.12 2.48
N ILE A 202 -22.32 -10.22 1.79
CA ILE A 202 -21.53 -10.20 0.56
C ILE A 202 -22.18 -9.30 -0.51
N ILE A 203 -23.49 -9.46 -0.75
CA ILE A 203 -24.25 -8.68 -1.74
C ILE A 203 -24.39 -7.19 -1.35
N ASN A 204 -24.42 -6.86 -0.07
CA ASN A 204 -24.40 -5.45 0.36
C ASN A 204 -23.00 -4.83 0.20
N GLN A 205 -21.91 -5.56 0.49
CA GLN A 205 -20.56 -5.08 0.24
C GLN A 205 -20.27 -4.90 -1.26
N PHE A 206 -20.78 -5.81 -2.11
CA PHE A 206 -20.80 -5.62 -3.57
C PHE A 206 -21.46 -4.28 -3.95
N ALA A 207 -22.64 -3.99 -3.40
CA ALA A 207 -23.37 -2.76 -3.69
C ALA A 207 -22.60 -1.50 -3.25
N THR A 208 -21.90 -1.54 -2.11
CA THR A 208 -21.02 -0.46 -1.65
C THR A 208 -19.89 -0.20 -2.65
N SER A 209 -19.23 -1.23 -3.17
CA SER A 209 -18.20 -1.11 -4.21
C SER A 209 -18.75 -0.51 -5.52
N ILE A 210 -19.95 -0.91 -5.95
CA ILE A 210 -20.63 -0.31 -7.11
C ILE A 210 -20.93 1.18 -6.88
N GLN A 211 -21.42 1.55 -5.70
CA GLN A 211 -21.72 2.94 -5.34
C GLN A 211 -20.45 3.81 -5.32
N GLN A 212 -19.32 3.26 -4.87
CA GLN A 212 -18.01 3.93 -4.93
C GLN A 212 -17.53 4.15 -6.36
N LEU A 213 -17.61 3.13 -7.24
CA LEU A 213 -17.29 3.27 -8.67
C LEU A 213 -18.18 4.33 -9.35
N TYR A 214 -19.48 4.30 -9.06
CA TYR A 214 -20.43 5.30 -9.56
C TYR A 214 -20.09 6.72 -9.06
N GLY A 215 -19.71 6.88 -7.80
CA GLY A 215 -19.22 8.12 -7.22
C GLY A 215 -17.94 8.63 -7.90
N LYS A 216 -17.02 7.73 -8.24
CA LYS A 216 -15.83 7.99 -9.06
C LYS A 216 -16.14 8.14 -10.57
N GLY A 217 -17.40 8.13 -10.98
CA GLY A 217 -17.84 8.50 -12.33
C GLY A 217 -18.10 7.35 -13.31
N ALA A 218 -18.12 6.09 -12.85
CA ALA A 218 -18.52 4.94 -13.68
C ALA A 218 -20.01 5.03 -14.07
N ARG A 219 -20.36 4.71 -15.33
CA ARG A 219 -21.73 4.87 -15.85
C ARG A 219 -22.32 3.66 -16.56
N ALA A 220 -21.54 2.77 -17.15
CA ALA A 220 -22.04 1.49 -17.65
C ALA A 220 -21.40 0.34 -16.89
N PHE A 221 -22.21 -0.50 -16.25
CA PHE A 221 -21.78 -1.67 -15.50
C PHE A 221 -22.26 -2.94 -16.20
N TRP A 222 -21.34 -3.88 -16.43
CA TRP A 222 -21.59 -5.17 -17.08
C TRP A 222 -21.22 -6.28 -16.07
N ILE A 223 -22.20 -6.66 -15.28
CA ILE A 223 -22.02 -7.48 -14.07
C ILE A 223 -22.38 -8.92 -14.37
N HIS A 224 -21.40 -9.80 -14.23
CA HIS A 224 -21.54 -11.25 -14.33
C HIS A 224 -22.08 -11.79 -13.01
N ASN A 225 -22.92 -12.82 -13.08
CA ASN A 225 -23.31 -13.60 -11.90
C ASN A 225 -22.32 -14.78 -11.69
N THR A 226 -22.34 -15.42 -10.51
CA THR A 226 -21.38 -16.49 -10.23
C THR A 226 -21.74 -17.77 -10.99
N GLY A 227 -20.73 -18.53 -11.41
CA GLY A 227 -20.92 -19.77 -12.18
C GLY A 227 -21.57 -20.91 -11.37
N PRO A 228 -21.88 -22.05 -12.02
CA PRO A 228 -22.38 -23.23 -11.34
C PRO A 228 -21.24 -23.93 -10.59
N ILE A 229 -20.89 -23.39 -9.42
CA ILE A 229 -19.75 -23.82 -8.59
C ILE A 229 -19.79 -25.31 -8.19
N GLY A 230 -21.00 -25.89 -8.05
CA GLY A 230 -21.18 -27.32 -7.84
C GLY A 230 -20.83 -28.20 -9.06
N CYS A 231 -20.57 -27.60 -10.22
CA CYS A 231 -20.09 -28.27 -11.43
C CYS A 231 -18.58 -28.11 -11.66
N LEU A 232 -17.80 -27.62 -10.69
CA LEU A 232 -16.33 -27.56 -10.83
C LEU A 232 -15.74 -28.99 -10.78
N PRO A 233 -14.95 -29.43 -11.79
CA PRO A 233 -14.40 -30.78 -11.80
C PRO A 233 -13.54 -31.13 -10.58
N VAL A 234 -12.82 -30.17 -9.98
CA VAL A 234 -12.05 -30.41 -8.74
C VAL A 234 -12.95 -30.73 -7.54
N THR A 235 -14.19 -30.23 -7.52
CA THR A 235 -15.19 -30.59 -6.51
C THR A 235 -15.78 -31.98 -6.82
N TYR A 236 -16.04 -32.30 -8.08
CA TYR A 236 -16.55 -33.62 -8.48
C TYR A 236 -15.55 -34.75 -8.19
N ALA A 237 -14.25 -34.52 -8.41
CA ALA A 237 -13.19 -35.51 -8.19
C ALA A 237 -13.06 -35.95 -6.71
N LYS A 238 -13.34 -35.05 -5.77
CA LYS A 238 -13.14 -35.27 -4.32
C LYS A 238 -14.33 -35.93 -3.62
N ILE A 239 -15.32 -36.42 -4.36
CA ILE A 239 -16.62 -36.86 -3.80
C ILE A 239 -16.90 -38.32 -4.17
N HIS A 240 -16.51 -39.21 -3.25
CA HIS A 240 -16.75 -40.66 -3.35
C HIS A 240 -18.04 -41.07 -2.63
N ASN A 241 -18.74 -42.06 -3.21
CA ASN A 241 -19.97 -42.66 -2.66
C ASN A 241 -21.05 -41.67 -2.13
N PRO A 242 -21.39 -40.59 -2.86
CA PRO A 242 -22.32 -39.57 -2.37
C PRO A 242 -23.75 -40.11 -2.17
N PRO A 243 -24.51 -39.58 -1.20
CA PRO A 243 -25.88 -40.02 -0.94
C PRO A 243 -26.83 -39.68 -2.10
N LYS A 244 -27.91 -40.44 -2.23
CA LYS A 244 -28.88 -40.29 -3.34
C LYS A 244 -29.49 -38.88 -3.36
N GLY A 245 -29.32 -38.17 -4.49
CA GLY A 245 -29.80 -36.80 -4.70
C GLY A 245 -28.77 -35.69 -4.43
N PHE A 246 -27.58 -36.06 -3.95
CA PHE A 246 -26.47 -35.13 -3.73
C PHE A 246 -25.95 -34.50 -5.04
N HIS A 247 -25.96 -35.27 -6.14
CA HIS A 247 -25.73 -34.77 -7.49
C HIS A 247 -27.04 -34.57 -8.27
N ASP A 248 -27.03 -33.62 -9.20
CA ASP A 248 -28.08 -33.42 -10.20
C ASP A 248 -28.00 -34.43 -11.36
N LYS A 249 -28.80 -34.23 -12.42
CA LYS A 249 -28.87 -35.14 -13.58
C LYS A 249 -27.60 -35.16 -14.44
N ILE A 250 -26.76 -34.13 -14.41
CA ILE A 250 -25.52 -34.06 -15.20
C ILE A 250 -24.27 -34.36 -14.36
N GLY A 251 -24.41 -34.36 -13.04
CA GLY A 251 -23.41 -34.79 -12.07
C GLY A 251 -22.89 -33.69 -11.14
N CYS A 252 -23.51 -32.51 -11.13
CA CYS A 252 -23.08 -31.38 -10.30
C CYS A 252 -23.66 -31.45 -8.88
N VAL A 253 -22.92 -30.92 -7.90
CA VAL A 253 -23.32 -30.88 -6.48
C VAL A 253 -24.53 -29.95 -6.28
N THR A 254 -25.70 -30.56 -6.05
CA THR A 254 -27.00 -29.88 -5.93
C THR A 254 -26.98 -28.79 -4.87
N GLY A 255 -26.41 -29.08 -3.69
CA GLY A 255 -26.39 -28.14 -2.57
C GLY A 255 -25.57 -26.87 -2.86
N GLN A 256 -24.40 -27.01 -3.48
CA GLN A 256 -23.55 -25.87 -3.81
C GLN A 256 -24.17 -25.02 -4.93
N ASN A 257 -24.72 -25.65 -5.97
CA ASN A 257 -25.45 -24.95 -7.04
C ASN A 257 -26.71 -24.24 -6.52
N ALA A 258 -27.39 -24.76 -5.50
CA ALA A 258 -28.51 -24.08 -4.85
C ALA A 258 -28.09 -22.81 -4.08
N ILE A 259 -26.87 -22.78 -3.52
CA ILE A 259 -26.31 -21.58 -2.88
C ILE A 259 -25.85 -20.55 -3.94
N ALA A 260 -25.18 -20.97 -5.01
CA ALA A 260 -24.85 -20.10 -6.13
C ALA A 260 -26.11 -19.48 -6.78
N THR A 261 -27.18 -20.26 -6.93
CA THR A 261 -28.47 -19.77 -7.45
C THR A 261 -29.11 -18.75 -6.50
N GLU A 262 -29.03 -18.93 -5.18
CA GLU A 262 -29.51 -17.94 -4.21
C GLU A 262 -28.68 -16.65 -4.24
N PHE A 263 -27.35 -16.77 -4.31
CA PHE A 263 -26.45 -15.63 -4.47
C PHE A 263 -26.79 -14.84 -5.75
N ASN A 264 -26.93 -15.51 -6.89
CA ASN A 264 -27.27 -14.90 -8.18
C ASN A 264 -28.65 -14.21 -8.16
N LYS A 265 -29.63 -14.80 -7.48
CA LYS A 265 -30.96 -14.20 -7.26
C LYS A 265 -30.89 -12.93 -6.41
N GLN A 266 -30.12 -12.93 -5.31
CA GLN A 266 -29.95 -11.74 -4.46
C GLN A 266 -29.12 -10.65 -5.15
N LEU A 267 -28.07 -11.04 -5.91
CA LEU A 267 -27.30 -10.15 -6.77
C LEU A 267 -28.18 -9.46 -7.81
N LYS A 268 -29.02 -10.21 -8.53
CA LYS A 268 -29.95 -9.63 -9.52
C LYS A 268 -30.95 -8.66 -8.87
N ALA A 269 -31.52 -9.02 -7.72
CA ALA A 269 -32.41 -8.12 -6.98
C ALA A 269 -31.69 -6.83 -6.52
N LYS A 270 -30.44 -6.93 -6.05
CA LYS A 270 -29.62 -5.77 -5.67
C LYS A 270 -29.25 -4.90 -6.86
N ILE A 271 -28.98 -5.49 -8.03
CA ILE A 271 -28.72 -4.73 -9.26
C ILE A 271 -29.97 -4.02 -9.77
N ILE A 272 -31.15 -4.62 -9.65
CA ILE A 272 -32.43 -3.93 -9.93
C ILE A 272 -32.63 -2.73 -8.99
N GLN A 273 -32.22 -2.83 -7.71
CA GLN A 273 -32.20 -1.70 -6.79
C GLN A 273 -31.15 -0.63 -7.20
N LEU A 274 -29.94 -1.04 -7.59
CA LEU A 274 -28.90 -0.09 -8.03
C LEU A 274 -29.30 0.67 -9.31
N ARG A 275 -30.12 0.07 -10.18
CA ARG A 275 -30.74 0.77 -11.34
C ARG A 275 -31.70 1.90 -10.95
N SER A 276 -32.48 1.76 -9.87
CA SER A 276 -33.34 2.85 -9.38
C SER A 276 -32.54 3.92 -8.65
N ASP A 277 -31.56 3.48 -7.85
CA ASP A 277 -30.90 4.35 -6.88
C ASP A 277 -29.79 5.20 -7.53
N LEU A 278 -29.13 4.69 -8.58
CA LEU A 278 -27.99 5.34 -9.24
C LEU A 278 -28.39 5.93 -10.60
N THR A 279 -29.23 6.97 -10.53
CA THR A 279 -29.81 7.68 -11.70
C THR A 279 -28.74 8.12 -12.71
N GLY A 280 -28.88 7.68 -13.96
CA GLY A 280 -27.95 8.00 -15.04
C GLY A 280 -26.79 7.02 -15.21
N ALA A 281 -26.75 5.94 -14.42
CA ALA A 281 -25.97 4.75 -14.74
C ALA A 281 -26.84 3.64 -15.35
N VAL A 282 -26.19 2.77 -16.12
CA VAL A 282 -26.75 1.62 -16.82
C VAL A 282 -26.15 0.36 -16.20
N PHE A 283 -26.98 -0.64 -15.89
CA PHE A 283 -26.53 -1.90 -15.30
C PHE A 283 -27.07 -3.09 -16.08
N THR A 284 -26.19 -3.79 -16.77
CA THR A 284 -26.48 -5.07 -17.42
C THR A 284 -26.05 -6.20 -16.49
N TYR A 285 -27.02 -7.03 -16.09
CA TYR A 285 -26.78 -8.29 -15.37
C TYR A 285 -26.63 -9.41 -16.38
N VAL A 286 -25.62 -10.27 -16.24
CA VAL A 286 -25.30 -11.34 -17.19
C VAL A 286 -25.37 -12.69 -16.50
N ASP A 287 -26.20 -13.59 -17.02
CA ASP A 287 -26.42 -14.92 -16.47
C ASP A 287 -25.36 -15.93 -16.94
N MET A 288 -24.14 -15.74 -16.42
CA MET A 288 -23.02 -16.66 -16.58
C MET A 288 -23.32 -18.05 -16.03
N TYR A 289 -24.11 -18.17 -14.96
CA TYR A 289 -24.56 -19.45 -14.42
C TYR A 289 -25.26 -20.27 -15.50
N SER A 290 -26.30 -19.72 -16.14
CA SER A 290 -27.05 -20.42 -17.17
C SER A 290 -26.20 -20.67 -18.43
N ALA A 291 -25.33 -19.74 -18.82
CA ALA A 291 -24.42 -19.94 -19.96
C ALA A 291 -23.40 -21.06 -19.70
N LYS A 292 -22.70 -21.04 -18.55
CA LYS A 292 -21.74 -22.06 -18.13
C LYS A 292 -22.43 -23.42 -17.94
N TYR A 293 -23.61 -23.47 -17.30
CA TYR A 293 -24.38 -24.70 -17.13
C TYR A 293 -24.88 -25.28 -18.47
N GLN A 294 -25.26 -24.44 -19.44
CA GLN A 294 -25.63 -24.92 -20.79
C GLN A 294 -24.46 -25.61 -21.50
N LEU A 295 -23.23 -25.07 -21.39
CA LEU A 295 -22.04 -25.72 -21.96
C LEU A 295 -21.77 -27.08 -21.29
N ILE A 296 -21.77 -27.13 -19.95
CA ILE A 296 -21.53 -28.33 -19.16
C ILE A 296 -22.56 -29.43 -19.49
N ALA A 297 -23.85 -29.07 -19.53
CA ALA A 297 -24.94 -30.02 -19.77
C ALA A 297 -24.94 -30.63 -21.19
N ASN A 298 -24.41 -29.91 -22.19
CA ASN A 298 -24.43 -30.30 -23.60
C ASN A 298 -23.02 -30.51 -24.17
N ALA A 299 -22.00 -30.73 -23.31
CA ALA A 299 -20.58 -30.67 -23.67
C ALA A 299 -20.21 -31.45 -24.94
N LYS A 300 -20.65 -32.72 -25.03
CA LYS A 300 -20.42 -33.60 -26.17
C LYS A 300 -21.04 -33.08 -27.47
N ASP A 301 -22.26 -32.57 -27.39
CA ASP A 301 -23.00 -32.04 -28.54
C ASP A 301 -22.44 -30.69 -29.01
N GLN A 302 -21.67 -30.01 -28.15
CA GLN A 302 -20.88 -28.82 -28.49
C GLN A 302 -19.44 -29.16 -28.94
N GLY A 303 -19.09 -30.45 -29.06
CA GLY A 303 -17.78 -30.89 -29.56
C GLY A 303 -16.66 -30.99 -28.51
N PHE A 304 -17.00 -30.88 -27.23
CA PHE A 304 -16.09 -31.10 -26.09
C PHE A 304 -16.17 -32.55 -25.56
N GLU A 305 -15.26 -32.91 -24.66
CA GLU A 305 -15.27 -34.18 -23.93
C GLU A 305 -16.36 -34.22 -22.81
N LYS A 306 -16.20 -35.11 -21.82
CA LYS A 306 -17.01 -35.04 -20.59
C LYS A 306 -16.69 -33.72 -19.88
N TRP A 307 -17.71 -33.01 -19.39
CA TRP A 307 -17.52 -31.73 -18.69
C TRP A 307 -16.59 -31.83 -17.48
N SER A 308 -16.51 -33.02 -16.85
CA SER A 308 -15.63 -33.28 -15.71
C SER A 308 -14.21 -33.72 -16.09
N THR A 309 -13.81 -33.65 -17.36
CA THR A 309 -12.40 -33.78 -17.76
C THR A 309 -11.67 -32.51 -17.33
N ILE A 310 -10.51 -32.69 -16.69
CA ILE A 310 -9.54 -31.63 -16.39
C ILE A 310 -8.43 -31.73 -17.44
N CYS A 311 -8.00 -30.63 -18.03
CA CYS A 311 -6.96 -30.66 -19.05
C CYS A 311 -5.54 -30.68 -18.43
N CYS A 312 -5.29 -29.83 -17.45
CA CYS A 312 -3.99 -29.64 -16.82
C CYS A 312 -4.09 -29.77 -15.30
N GLY A 313 -3.08 -30.35 -14.65
CA GLY A 313 -3.18 -30.72 -13.24
C GLY A 313 -3.68 -32.15 -13.03
N TYR A 314 -3.60 -32.63 -11.78
CA TYR A 314 -4.17 -33.90 -11.33
C TYR A 314 -4.89 -33.66 -10.01
N HIS A 315 -6.13 -34.11 -9.91
CA HIS A 315 -6.99 -33.93 -8.74
C HIS A 315 -7.80 -35.20 -8.51
N ASP A 316 -7.63 -35.81 -7.34
CA ASP A 316 -8.29 -37.03 -6.87
C ASP A 316 -8.73 -36.83 -5.41
N SER A 317 -9.13 -37.88 -4.67
CA SER A 317 -9.48 -37.73 -3.25
C SER A 317 -8.31 -37.36 -2.34
N ASP A 318 -7.13 -37.92 -2.60
CA ASP A 318 -6.01 -37.91 -1.65
C ASP A 318 -4.74 -37.22 -2.20
N ASP A 319 -4.60 -37.14 -3.54
CA ASP A 319 -3.47 -36.52 -4.24
C ASP A 319 -3.95 -35.29 -5.05
N ASP A 320 -3.40 -34.10 -4.76
CA ASP A 320 -3.51 -32.88 -5.57
C ASP A 320 -2.16 -32.52 -6.18
N VAL A 321 -2.09 -32.35 -7.51
CA VAL A 321 -0.92 -31.79 -8.21
C VAL A 321 -1.38 -30.72 -9.19
N TYR A 322 -1.31 -29.46 -8.79
CA TYR A 322 -1.77 -28.32 -9.61
C TYR A 322 -1.07 -28.23 -10.97
N CYS A 323 -1.79 -27.68 -11.96
CA CYS A 323 -1.32 -27.46 -13.32
C CYS A 323 0.09 -26.84 -13.38
N GLY A 324 0.99 -27.45 -14.16
CA GLY A 324 2.37 -26.99 -14.36
C GLY A 324 3.35 -27.34 -13.24
N ASN A 325 2.92 -28.01 -12.17
CA ASN A 325 3.79 -28.45 -11.08
C ASN A 325 4.19 -29.93 -11.20
N SER A 326 5.27 -30.30 -10.50
CA SER A 326 5.66 -31.69 -10.27
C SER A 326 5.25 -32.13 -8.87
N GLY A 327 4.55 -33.24 -8.76
CA GLY A 327 4.12 -33.84 -7.49
C GLY A 327 4.49 -35.31 -7.38
N LYS A 328 3.91 -35.98 -6.39
CA LYS A 328 3.87 -37.45 -6.33
C LYS A 328 2.41 -37.88 -6.33
N ILE A 329 2.09 -38.89 -7.13
CA ILE A 329 0.78 -39.53 -7.17
C ILE A 329 1.02 -41.01 -6.92
N ASN A 330 0.37 -41.60 -5.92
CA ASN A 330 0.62 -42.99 -5.48
C ASN A 330 2.13 -43.31 -5.33
N GLY A 331 2.90 -42.36 -4.80
CA GLY A 331 4.37 -42.46 -4.61
C GLY A 331 5.23 -42.23 -5.86
N THR A 332 4.66 -42.24 -7.06
CA THR A 332 5.36 -42.00 -8.34
C THR A 332 5.45 -40.50 -8.62
N SER A 333 6.61 -40.00 -9.03
CA SER A 333 6.76 -38.60 -9.43
C SER A 333 6.10 -38.31 -10.79
N VAL A 334 5.22 -37.32 -10.83
CA VAL A 334 4.44 -36.95 -12.03
C VAL A 334 4.51 -35.43 -12.24
N PHE A 335 4.73 -35.00 -13.47
CA PHE A 335 4.55 -33.61 -13.89
C PHE A 335 3.12 -33.43 -14.41
N ALA A 336 2.35 -32.56 -13.77
CA ALA A 336 0.95 -32.32 -14.09
C ALA A 336 0.81 -31.28 -15.22
N GLY A 337 1.29 -31.66 -16.40
CA GLY A 337 1.19 -30.86 -17.63
C GLY A 337 -0.21 -30.86 -18.25
N SER A 338 -0.30 -30.33 -19.47
CA SER A 338 -1.55 -30.16 -20.23
C SER A 338 -2.01 -31.43 -20.94
N CYS A 339 -3.30 -31.46 -21.29
CA CYS A 339 -3.91 -32.48 -22.12
C CYS A 339 -3.51 -32.29 -23.59
N LYS A 340 -3.69 -33.34 -24.41
CA LYS A 340 -3.21 -33.36 -25.79
C LYS A 340 -3.89 -32.32 -26.71
N ASP A 341 -5.13 -31.93 -26.40
CA ASP A 341 -5.90 -30.95 -27.17
C ASP A 341 -6.83 -30.15 -26.22
N PRO A 342 -6.37 -29.01 -25.67
CA PRO A 342 -7.19 -28.14 -24.82
C PRO A 342 -8.46 -27.64 -25.50
N THR A 343 -8.54 -27.66 -26.84
CA THR A 343 -9.75 -27.24 -27.59
C THR A 343 -10.92 -28.22 -27.43
N LYS A 344 -10.70 -29.38 -26.81
CA LYS A 344 -11.73 -30.40 -26.52
C LYS A 344 -12.16 -30.45 -25.06
N VAL A 345 -11.48 -29.76 -24.15
CA VAL A 345 -11.81 -29.82 -22.72
C VAL A 345 -12.46 -28.51 -22.27
N ILE A 346 -13.47 -28.58 -21.40
CA ILE A 346 -14.14 -27.38 -20.87
C ILE A 346 -13.30 -26.73 -19.77
N SER A 347 -12.81 -27.52 -18.81
CA SER A 347 -12.03 -27.01 -17.69
C SER A 347 -10.53 -27.13 -17.93
N TRP A 348 -9.81 -26.03 -17.68
CA TRP A 348 -8.36 -26.00 -17.74
C TRP A 348 -7.77 -26.83 -16.59
N ASP A 349 -8.00 -26.41 -15.34
CA ASP A 349 -7.34 -26.91 -14.13
C ASP A 349 -8.30 -27.46 -13.07
N GLY A 350 -9.55 -27.75 -13.45
CA GLY A 350 -10.60 -28.19 -12.53
C GLY A 350 -11.36 -27.07 -11.83
N VAL A 351 -10.93 -25.81 -11.99
CA VAL A 351 -11.66 -24.60 -11.56
C VAL A 351 -11.95 -23.69 -12.75
N HIS A 352 -10.92 -23.34 -13.52
CA HIS A 352 -10.99 -22.39 -14.62
C HIS A 352 -11.33 -23.05 -15.94
N TYR A 353 -11.62 -22.23 -16.95
CA TYR A 353 -12.13 -22.64 -18.26
C TYR A 353 -11.04 -22.50 -19.32
N THR A 354 -11.06 -23.39 -20.32
CA THR A 354 -10.14 -23.30 -21.46
C THR A 354 -10.47 -22.13 -22.36
N GLU A 355 -9.53 -21.68 -23.21
CA GLU A 355 -9.79 -20.65 -24.22
C GLU A 355 -10.99 -21.03 -25.11
N ALA A 356 -11.09 -22.30 -25.51
CA ALA A 356 -12.19 -22.80 -26.32
C ALA A 356 -13.55 -22.69 -25.60
N ALA A 357 -13.59 -22.99 -24.30
CA ALA A 357 -14.79 -22.82 -23.48
C ALA A 357 -15.13 -21.33 -23.23
N ASN A 358 -14.12 -20.49 -22.96
CA ASN A 358 -14.28 -19.04 -22.81
C ASN A 358 -14.88 -18.40 -24.07
N ASN A 359 -14.40 -18.79 -25.25
CA ASN A 359 -14.94 -18.37 -26.55
C ASN A 359 -16.39 -18.86 -26.76
N TRP A 360 -16.69 -20.12 -26.42
CA TRP A 360 -18.06 -20.64 -26.52
C TRP A 360 -19.05 -19.84 -25.65
N ILE A 361 -18.62 -19.42 -24.46
CA ILE A 361 -19.43 -18.60 -23.54
C ILE A 361 -19.56 -17.16 -24.04
N VAL A 362 -18.47 -16.52 -24.49
CA VAL A 362 -18.48 -15.09 -24.87
C VAL A 362 -19.41 -14.80 -26.05
N THR A 363 -19.51 -15.73 -27.01
CA THR A 363 -20.45 -15.63 -28.16
C THR A 363 -21.92 -15.59 -27.77
N ARG A 364 -22.28 -16.06 -26.56
CA ARG A 364 -23.66 -16.14 -26.05
C ARG A 364 -24.02 -15.00 -25.10
N ILE A 365 -23.08 -14.56 -24.27
CA ILE A 365 -23.35 -13.50 -23.30
C ILE A 365 -23.28 -12.10 -23.94
N THR A 366 -22.36 -11.89 -24.89
CA THR A 366 -22.12 -10.55 -25.47
C THR A 366 -23.17 -10.11 -26.49
N ASN A 367 -24.12 -10.97 -26.86
CA ASN A 367 -25.22 -10.66 -27.79
C ASN A 367 -26.54 -10.30 -27.09
N GLY A 368 -26.57 -10.28 -25.75
CA GLY A 368 -27.75 -9.94 -24.97
C GLY A 368 -28.70 -11.08 -24.61
N SER A 369 -28.50 -12.30 -25.15
CA SER A 369 -29.40 -13.45 -24.89
C SER A 369 -29.41 -13.90 -23.42
N PHE A 370 -28.30 -13.69 -22.71
CA PHE A 370 -28.16 -13.98 -21.28
C PHE A 370 -28.15 -12.70 -20.42
N SER A 371 -28.50 -11.56 -21.01
CA SER A 371 -28.48 -10.25 -20.36
C SER A 371 -29.86 -9.82 -19.85
N ASP A 372 -29.87 -9.12 -18.72
CA ASP A 372 -30.99 -8.31 -18.24
C ASP A 372 -30.48 -6.87 -18.01
N PRO A 373 -31.03 -5.84 -18.69
CA PRO A 373 -31.90 -5.95 -19.85
C PRO A 373 -31.23 -6.72 -21.00
N SER A 374 -32.02 -7.28 -21.91
CA SER A 374 -31.49 -8.06 -23.04
C SER A 374 -30.89 -7.11 -24.09
N ILE A 375 -29.62 -6.76 -23.88
CA ILE A 375 -28.79 -5.92 -24.73
C ILE A 375 -27.41 -6.53 -24.91
N SER A 376 -26.81 -6.32 -26.09
CA SER A 376 -25.43 -6.68 -26.36
C SER A 376 -24.43 -5.79 -25.61
N VAL A 377 -23.17 -6.25 -25.56
CA VAL A 377 -22.08 -5.49 -24.94
C VAL A 377 -21.80 -4.18 -25.70
N ASP A 378 -21.95 -4.21 -27.02
CA ASP A 378 -21.77 -3.08 -27.94
C ASP A 378 -22.93 -2.06 -27.87
N GLU A 379 -24.18 -2.50 -27.71
CA GLU A 379 -25.34 -1.59 -27.49
C GLU A 379 -25.31 -0.85 -26.14
N THR A 380 -24.49 -1.31 -25.18
CA THR A 380 -24.35 -0.64 -23.88
C THR A 380 -23.90 0.83 -24.06
N SER A 381 -23.12 1.11 -25.09
CA SER A 381 -22.71 2.45 -25.54
C SER A 381 -23.87 3.43 -25.80
N TYR A 382 -24.96 2.95 -26.42
CA TYR A 382 -26.12 3.75 -26.79
C TYR A 382 -26.90 4.19 -25.55
N LEU A 383 -26.97 3.32 -24.53
CA LEU A 383 -27.63 3.62 -23.26
C LEU A 383 -26.83 4.62 -22.40
N ILE A 384 -25.50 4.64 -22.49
CA ILE A 384 -24.67 5.70 -21.85
C ILE A 384 -25.03 7.07 -22.42
N GLN A 385 -25.25 7.16 -23.74
CA GLN A 385 -25.61 8.40 -24.41
C GLN A 385 -27.09 8.77 -24.23
N ASN A 386 -27.97 7.76 -24.08
CA ASN A 386 -29.44 7.94 -23.99
C ASN A 386 -30.04 7.33 -22.70
N PRO A 387 -29.61 7.72 -21.48
CA PRO A 387 -29.98 7.08 -20.21
C PRO A 387 -31.45 7.31 -19.76
N ARG A 388 -32.33 7.74 -20.68
CA ARG A 388 -33.79 7.84 -20.50
C ARG A 388 -34.57 6.87 -21.39
N VAL A 389 -33.89 6.12 -22.26
CA VAL A 389 -34.52 5.18 -23.21
C VAL A 389 -34.17 3.76 -22.79
N PHE A 390 -35.05 3.12 -22.01
CA PHE A 390 -35.03 1.67 -21.88
C PHE A 390 -35.66 1.06 -23.14
N PRO A 391 -34.95 0.23 -23.92
CA PRO A 391 -35.54 -0.43 -25.08
C PRO A 391 -36.62 -1.42 -24.66
N ALA A 392 -37.77 -1.38 -25.33
CA ALA A 392 -38.63 -2.55 -25.41
C ALA A 392 -37.96 -3.59 -26.34
N PRO A 393 -38.08 -4.90 -26.07
CA PRO A 393 -37.38 -5.91 -26.85
C PRO A 393 -37.86 -5.94 -28.31
N GLY A 394 -36.93 -5.78 -29.26
CA GLY A 394 -37.17 -5.97 -30.70
C GLY A 394 -37.20 -4.71 -31.58
N LEU A 395 -36.21 -3.81 -31.47
CA LEU A 395 -36.06 -2.64 -32.34
C LEU A 395 -34.63 -2.46 -32.88
N ASP A 396 -34.36 -3.00 -34.07
CA ASP A 396 -33.18 -2.68 -34.89
C ASP A 396 -33.23 -1.21 -35.34
N HIS A 397 -32.73 -0.28 -34.52
CA HIS A 397 -32.82 1.17 -34.77
C HIS A 397 -31.46 1.88 -34.76
N CYS A 398 -30.53 1.37 -35.58
CA CYS A 398 -29.29 2.06 -35.96
C CYS A 398 -29.21 2.37 -37.48
N ASP A 399 -30.30 2.87 -38.09
CA ASP A 399 -30.21 3.93 -39.12
C ASP A 399 -31.57 4.39 -39.68
N LYS A 400 -31.80 5.72 -39.68
CA LYS A 400 -32.20 6.56 -40.84
C LYS A 400 -32.72 7.94 -40.39
N ALA A 401 -31.87 8.95 -40.50
CA ALA A 401 -32.30 10.35 -40.45
C ALA A 401 -32.82 10.80 -41.83
N THR A 402 -33.98 11.47 -41.86
CA THR A 402 -34.48 12.19 -43.05
C THR A 402 -34.73 13.65 -42.70
N HIS A 403 -34.16 14.57 -43.51
CA HIS A 403 -34.28 16.02 -43.32
C HIS A 403 -35.72 16.55 -43.44
N ASN A 404 -36.07 17.59 -42.67
CA ASN A 404 -36.34 18.92 -43.27
C ASN A 404 -36.56 20.07 -42.25
N GLN A 405 -35.71 21.10 -42.38
CA GLN A 405 -35.86 22.57 -42.23
C GLN A 405 -36.77 23.28 -41.16
N PRO A 406 -36.51 24.58 -40.84
CA PRO A 406 -36.87 25.17 -39.54
C PRO A 406 -37.88 26.37 -39.56
N VAL A 407 -38.44 26.73 -38.40
CA VAL A 407 -39.23 27.97 -38.18
C VAL A 407 -38.88 28.65 -36.83
N GLN A 408 -39.14 29.97 -36.75
CA GLN A 408 -38.62 30.98 -35.81
C GLN A 408 -39.35 31.14 -34.44
N LYS A 409 -38.69 31.90 -33.52
CA LYS A 409 -39.25 32.81 -32.48
C LYS A 409 -39.96 32.17 -31.25
N SER A 410 -40.14 32.85 -30.10
CA SER A 410 -39.83 34.24 -29.66
C SER A 410 -39.37 34.34 -28.18
N MET A 411 -39.02 35.55 -27.74
CA MET A 411 -38.90 35.94 -26.31
C MET A 411 -40.24 35.86 -25.54
N VAL A 412 -40.17 35.84 -24.20
CA VAL A 412 -40.94 36.75 -23.29
C VAL A 412 -40.27 36.79 -21.89
N THR A 413 -40.44 37.89 -21.16
CA THR A 413 -39.83 38.13 -19.82
C THR A 413 -40.81 38.72 -18.80
N THR A 414 -40.86 38.16 -17.57
CA THR A 414 -41.20 38.82 -16.28
C THR A 414 -40.82 37.84 -15.14
N SER A 415 -40.19 38.16 -14.00
CA SER A 415 -39.94 39.39 -13.21
C SER A 415 -40.97 39.73 -12.13
N ARG A 416 -40.69 39.35 -10.86
CA ARG A 416 -40.72 40.15 -9.60
C ARG A 416 -40.80 39.25 -8.34
N ARG A 417 -40.62 39.70 -7.09
CA ARG A 417 -39.62 40.59 -6.40
C ARG A 417 -40.06 40.76 -4.93
N GLY A 418 -39.18 40.64 -3.93
CA GLY A 418 -39.47 41.11 -2.56
C GLY A 418 -38.60 40.52 -1.43
N MET A 419 -38.36 41.17 -0.28
CA MET A 419 -37.64 42.45 -0.07
C MET A 419 -37.14 42.61 1.39
N VAL A 420 -35.81 42.66 1.57
CA VAL A 420 -35.01 43.48 2.54
C VAL A 420 -35.55 43.80 3.95
N ARG A 421 -34.77 43.48 5.01
CA ARG A 421 -34.30 44.44 6.05
C ARG A 421 -33.20 43.93 7.00
N ARG A 422 -32.34 44.87 7.45
CA ARG A 422 -31.48 44.90 8.67
C ARG A 422 -31.71 46.28 9.35
N PRO A 423 -31.22 46.56 10.58
CA PRO A 423 -29.91 47.21 10.75
C PRO A 423 -29.13 46.85 12.06
N ASN A 424 -28.08 47.66 12.32
CA ASN A 424 -26.99 47.73 13.34
C ASN A 424 -27.40 47.62 14.85
N GLU A 425 -26.56 47.76 15.91
CA GLU A 425 -25.31 48.55 16.13
C GLU A 425 -24.33 48.04 17.24
N THR A 426 -23.63 48.89 18.03
CA THR A 426 -22.26 48.65 18.57
C THR A 426 -22.02 49.03 20.06
N MET A 427 -20.99 48.43 20.73
CA MET A 427 -19.99 49.06 21.66
C MET A 427 -19.89 48.66 23.19
N ARG A 428 -18.70 48.15 23.58
CA ARG A 428 -17.86 48.25 24.84
C ARG A 428 -18.38 48.10 26.31
N LEU A 429 -17.69 47.19 27.04
CA LEU A 429 -17.19 47.25 28.46
C LEU A 429 -18.21 47.06 29.65
N ILE A 430 -17.85 46.91 30.95
CA ILE A 430 -16.57 47.13 31.70
C ILE A 430 -16.10 45.99 32.66
N VAL A 431 -15.87 46.22 33.97
CA VAL A 431 -15.12 45.38 34.97
C VAL A 431 -15.76 45.41 36.38
N THR A 432 -15.62 44.33 37.19
CA THR A 432 -15.63 44.29 38.69
C THR A 432 -15.05 42.93 39.19
N THR A 433 -14.53 42.83 40.43
CA THR A 433 -13.72 41.69 40.96
C THR A 433 -13.82 41.56 42.50
N PHE A 434 -13.49 40.37 43.11
CA PHE A 434 -12.71 40.13 44.39
C PHE A 434 -13.16 39.01 45.39
N ILE A 435 -12.18 38.60 46.24
CA ILE A 435 -12.21 37.88 47.56
C ILE A 435 -12.23 36.31 47.52
N SER A 436 -11.44 35.52 48.29
CA SER A 436 -10.18 35.74 49.09
C SER A 436 -9.57 34.43 49.67
N VAL A 437 -8.25 34.44 50.02
CA VAL A 437 -7.54 33.70 51.11
C VAL A 437 -7.52 32.14 51.07
N VAL A 438 -6.44 31.32 51.18
CA VAL A 438 -5.02 31.32 51.66
C VAL A 438 -4.78 30.40 52.90
N PHE A 439 -3.59 29.77 52.98
CA PHE A 439 -2.95 28.95 54.06
C PHE A 439 -3.11 27.40 54.09
N GLY A 440 -1.98 26.72 54.36
CA GLY A 440 -1.85 25.29 54.70
C GLY A 440 -0.48 24.68 54.32
N PHE A 441 0.38 24.33 55.29
CA PHE A 441 1.75 23.81 55.07
C PHE A 441 2.12 22.73 56.13
N PHE A 442 3.14 21.92 55.83
CA PHE A 442 3.88 20.95 56.70
C PHE A 442 3.43 19.47 56.83
N LEU A 443 4.45 18.59 56.65
CA LEU A 443 4.84 17.37 57.41
C LEU A 443 3.81 16.22 57.63
N GLY A 444 4.19 14.93 57.64
CA GLY A 444 5.50 14.28 57.42
C GLY A 444 5.60 12.89 58.11
N MET A 445 6.71 12.16 57.93
CA MET A 445 7.09 10.89 58.62
C MET A 445 6.25 9.63 58.25
N ASN A 446 6.72 8.36 58.32
CA ASN A 446 8.06 7.79 58.59
C ASN A 446 8.22 6.32 58.07
N LEU A 447 9.49 5.87 57.93
CA LEU A 447 10.12 4.55 58.26
C LEU A 447 9.30 3.23 58.36
N SER A 448 9.82 2.00 58.07
CA SER A 448 11.15 1.52 57.63
C SER A 448 11.16 0.00 57.25
N SER A 449 12.20 -0.47 56.52
CA SER A 449 13.01 -1.73 56.64
C SER A 449 12.43 -3.03 57.27
N THR A 450 12.73 -4.28 56.86
CA THR A 450 13.79 -4.85 55.96
C THR A 450 13.32 -6.19 55.28
N LEU A 451 13.91 -7.42 55.21
CA LEU A 451 15.16 -8.06 55.73
C LEU A 451 15.58 -9.40 55.01
N LEU A 452 16.33 -9.35 53.90
CA LEU A 452 17.26 -10.43 53.39
C LEU A 452 16.65 -11.81 52.92
N PRO A 453 17.42 -12.78 52.33
CA PRO A 453 18.89 -12.91 52.19
C PRO A 453 19.48 -13.20 50.77
N ALA A 454 20.81 -13.32 50.74
CA ALA A 454 21.68 -13.74 49.61
C ALA A 454 22.11 -15.23 49.75
N ILE A 455 23.06 -15.88 49.05
CA ILE A 455 24.25 -15.51 48.24
C ILE A 455 24.52 -16.65 47.22
N ASP A 456 25.15 -16.39 46.06
CA ASP A 456 26.33 -17.14 45.60
C ASP A 456 27.18 -16.30 44.62
N LEU A 457 28.48 -16.59 44.44
CA LEU A 457 29.44 -15.72 43.76
C LEU A 457 30.64 -16.48 43.14
N GLY A 458 30.72 -16.49 41.80
CA GLY A 458 31.99 -16.63 41.06
C GLY A 458 32.13 -17.82 40.12
N TYR A 459 32.13 -17.57 38.81
CA TYR A 459 32.79 -18.46 37.84
C TYR A 459 33.42 -17.66 36.66
N ILE A 460 34.72 -17.42 36.80
CA ILE A 460 35.67 -16.96 35.77
C ILE A 460 35.45 -15.55 35.19
N GLU A 461 36.05 -14.56 35.86
CA GLU A 461 37.09 -13.75 35.20
C GLU A 461 38.33 -13.66 36.09
N ASP A 462 39.36 -14.46 35.78
CA ASP A 462 40.77 -14.10 35.95
C ASP A 462 41.64 -15.06 35.14
N LYS A 463 42.13 -14.59 33.98
CA LYS A 463 43.53 -14.82 33.58
C LYS A 463 43.96 -13.96 32.39
N TYR A 464 45.24 -13.56 32.41
CA TYR A 464 46.00 -12.91 31.34
C TYR A 464 45.71 -11.42 31.09
N SER A 465 46.01 -10.62 32.11
CA SER A 465 46.58 -9.29 31.87
C SER A 465 47.98 -9.39 31.23
N GLY A 466 48.34 -8.42 30.39
CA GLY A 466 49.75 -8.12 30.05
C GLY A 466 50.13 -8.06 28.57
N LEU A 467 50.28 -6.83 28.05
CA LEU A 467 51.51 -6.36 27.38
C LEU A 467 51.56 -4.81 27.43
N SER A 468 52.73 -4.20 27.25
CA SER A 468 52.94 -2.76 27.52
C SER A 468 53.05 -1.87 26.26
N SER A 469 52.79 -0.58 26.45
CA SER A 469 52.48 0.42 25.41
C SER A 469 53.62 0.82 24.45
N GLN A 470 54.77 0.16 24.48
CA GLN A 470 55.95 0.58 23.70
C GLN A 470 56.07 -0.04 22.29
N ALA A 471 55.25 -1.04 21.96
CA ALA A 471 55.30 -1.70 20.64
C ALA A 471 54.61 -0.90 19.51
N LEU A 472 53.59 -0.09 19.84
CA LEU A 472 52.69 0.52 18.86
C LEU A 472 53.31 1.66 18.03
N LEU A 473 54.38 2.31 18.50
CA LEU A 473 54.92 3.52 17.89
C LEU A 473 55.80 3.29 16.63
N ASN A 474 56.32 2.08 16.42
CA ASN A 474 57.24 1.81 15.29
C ASN A 474 56.53 1.43 13.97
N VAL A 475 55.28 0.95 14.03
CA VAL A 475 54.51 0.48 12.85
C VAL A 475 54.06 1.64 11.95
N TRP A 476 53.82 2.82 12.54
CA TRP A 476 53.25 4.00 11.86
C TRP A 476 54.17 4.64 10.78
N SER A 477 55.38 4.10 10.60
CA SER A 477 56.40 4.58 9.67
C SER A 477 56.26 4.06 8.23
N SER A 478 55.55 2.94 8.01
CA SER A 478 55.71 2.13 6.79
C SER A 478 54.59 2.23 5.76
N ILE A 479 53.37 2.67 6.12
CA ILE A 479 52.22 2.75 5.19
C ILE A 479 52.26 4.06 4.36
N ARG A 480 53.36 4.24 3.62
CA ARG A 480 53.56 5.31 2.61
C ARG A 480 54.30 4.79 1.36
N ARG A 481 53.92 3.61 0.86
CA ARG A 481 54.28 3.12 -0.50
C ARG A 481 53.50 1.86 -0.91
N ALA A 482 52.57 2.02 -1.85
CA ALA A 482 52.26 1.05 -2.92
C ALA A 482 51.23 1.69 -3.88
N LYS A 483 51.51 1.70 -5.19
CA LYS A 483 50.57 2.10 -6.24
C LYS A 483 50.50 0.98 -7.29
N GLY A 484 49.28 0.54 -7.58
CA GLY A 484 48.88 0.02 -8.90
C GLY A 484 49.27 -1.41 -9.28
N ILE A 485 48.35 -2.03 -10.04
CA ILE A 485 48.56 -2.81 -11.28
C ILE A 485 47.18 -2.89 -11.98
N SER A 486 47.13 -3.27 -13.26
CA SER A 486 45.94 -3.26 -14.13
C SER A 486 45.83 -4.56 -14.95
N LEU A 487 44.87 -4.64 -15.89
CA LEU A 487 44.46 -5.75 -16.80
C LEU A 487 43.28 -6.60 -16.29
N HIS A 488 42.26 -6.97 -17.10
CA HIS A 488 41.75 -6.44 -18.38
C HIS A 488 40.26 -6.87 -18.53
N GLU A 489 39.44 -6.14 -19.28
CA GLU A 489 38.01 -6.41 -19.50
C GLU A 489 37.71 -7.56 -20.50
N PRO A 490 36.44 -8.01 -20.54
CA PRO A 490 35.65 -7.81 -21.76
C PRO A 490 34.43 -6.90 -21.53
N GLU A 491 34.10 -6.08 -22.53
CA GLU A 491 32.95 -5.17 -22.52
C GLU A 491 31.62 -5.91 -22.76
N ASP A 492 30.58 -5.51 -22.02
CA ASP A 492 29.25 -5.29 -22.62
C ASP A 492 28.46 -4.30 -21.74
N THR A 493 28.40 -3.05 -22.19
CA THR A 493 27.70 -1.87 -21.63
C THR A 493 27.35 -1.88 -20.13
N LYS A 494 28.32 -1.56 -19.26
CA LYS A 494 28.03 -1.11 -17.88
C LYS A 494 28.12 0.42 -17.79
N ILE A 495 26.97 1.07 -17.66
CA ILE A 495 26.94 2.28 -16.82
C ILE A 495 27.10 1.77 -15.38
N TRP A 496 28.26 2.02 -14.80
CA TRP A 496 28.54 1.86 -13.37
C TRP A 496 29.32 3.09 -12.92
N VAL A 497 28.61 4.06 -12.34
CA VAL A 497 29.25 5.27 -11.80
C VAL A 497 29.50 5.06 -10.31
N PRO A 498 30.74 5.18 -9.80
CA PRO A 498 31.08 4.90 -8.40
C PRO A 498 30.35 5.75 -7.35
N THR A 499 29.68 6.82 -7.78
CA THR A 499 28.98 7.79 -6.93
C THR A 499 27.49 7.50 -6.74
N ASN A 500 26.92 6.54 -7.47
CA ASN A 500 25.48 6.25 -7.37
C ASN A 500 25.18 5.43 -6.10
N PRO A 501 23.99 5.60 -5.49
CA PRO A 501 23.51 4.69 -4.45
C PRO A 501 23.45 3.24 -4.93
N ARG A 502 23.64 2.31 -3.99
CA ARG A 502 23.57 0.86 -4.28
C ARG A 502 22.17 0.48 -4.79
N GLY A 503 22.12 -0.21 -5.93
CA GLY A 503 20.89 -0.50 -6.68
C GLY A 503 20.54 0.53 -7.77
N ALA A 504 21.17 1.70 -7.78
CA ALA A 504 20.99 2.76 -8.78
C ALA A 504 22.18 2.91 -9.74
N GLU A 505 23.13 1.96 -9.75
CA GLU A 505 24.42 2.09 -10.44
C GLU A 505 24.29 2.24 -11.97
N ARG A 506 23.19 1.71 -12.54
CA ARG A 506 22.86 1.76 -13.98
C ARG A 506 22.26 3.11 -14.44
N LEU A 507 21.88 3.99 -13.52
CA LEU A 507 21.25 5.27 -13.87
C LEU A 507 22.31 6.36 -14.14
N PRO A 508 22.10 7.27 -15.11
CA PRO A 508 22.96 8.43 -15.28
C PRO A 508 22.94 9.32 -14.01
N PRO A 509 24.09 9.78 -13.48
CA PRO A 509 24.12 10.55 -12.22
C PRO A 509 23.21 11.78 -12.21
N GLY A 510 22.99 12.41 -13.36
CA GLY A 510 22.10 13.58 -13.51
C GLY A 510 20.60 13.31 -13.33
N ILE A 511 20.16 12.06 -13.18
CA ILE A 511 18.76 11.70 -12.81
C ILE A 511 18.66 11.03 -11.43
N VAL A 512 19.80 10.80 -10.77
CA VAL A 512 19.85 10.11 -9.46
C VAL A 512 19.67 11.12 -8.33
N ALA A 513 18.45 11.17 -7.78
CA ALA A 513 18.25 11.68 -6.44
C ALA A 513 18.66 10.58 -5.43
N SER A 514 19.78 10.78 -4.73
CA SER A 514 20.26 9.85 -3.70
C SER A 514 19.51 9.97 -2.36
N GLU A 515 18.72 11.02 -2.22
CA GLU A 515 18.03 11.43 -1.00
C GLU A 515 16.60 11.88 -1.36
N SER A 516 15.70 11.80 -0.38
CA SER A 516 14.30 12.18 -0.42
C SER A 516 14.02 13.18 0.71
N ASP A 517 12.80 13.73 0.73
CA ASP A 517 12.32 14.63 1.76
C ASP A 517 10.91 14.27 2.22
N LEU A 518 10.41 15.03 3.21
CA LEU A 518 9.00 15.06 3.61
C LEU A 518 8.24 16.21 2.92
N TYR A 519 8.75 16.81 1.84
CA TYR A 519 8.11 17.99 1.23
C TYR A 519 6.87 17.60 0.43
N LEU A 520 5.71 18.01 0.95
CA LEU A 520 4.41 17.96 0.28
C LEU A 520 4.43 18.87 -0.96
N ARG A 521 4.86 18.30 -2.08
CA ARG A 521 4.76 18.94 -3.41
C ARG A 521 3.29 19.02 -3.81
N ARG A 522 2.89 20.11 -4.46
CA ARG A 522 1.54 20.19 -5.05
C ARG A 522 1.47 19.18 -6.17
N LEU A 523 0.34 18.47 -6.28
CA LEU A 523 0.12 17.53 -7.37
C LEU A 523 0.33 18.21 -8.73
N TYR A 524 -0.07 19.48 -8.88
CA TYR A 524 0.17 20.29 -10.07
C TYR A 524 0.84 21.63 -9.74
N GLY A 525 1.83 22.01 -10.54
CA GLY A 525 2.51 23.30 -10.51
C GLY A 525 3.81 23.24 -11.32
N SER A 526 4.73 24.19 -11.10
CA SER A 526 6.16 23.91 -11.17
C SER A 526 6.66 23.48 -9.78
N PRO A 527 7.46 22.40 -9.63
CA PRO A 527 8.05 22.03 -8.34
C PRO A 527 8.92 23.11 -7.69
N SER A 528 9.38 24.11 -8.46
CA SER A 528 10.12 25.28 -7.94
C SER A 528 9.25 26.26 -7.15
N GLU A 529 7.94 26.25 -7.34
CA GLU A 529 6.97 27.14 -6.68
C GLU A 529 6.47 26.59 -5.34
N ASP A 530 6.61 25.28 -5.12
CA ASP A 530 6.07 24.57 -3.93
C ASP A 530 6.80 24.97 -2.63
N LEU A 531 8.01 25.51 -2.75
CA LEU A 531 8.92 25.79 -1.63
C LEU A 531 9.37 27.26 -1.64
N ILE A 532 8.47 28.16 -1.21
CA ILE A 532 8.79 29.58 -0.95
C ILE A 532 9.85 29.70 0.15
N ILE A 533 9.77 28.84 1.17
CA ILE A 533 10.73 28.67 2.26
C ILE A 533 11.08 27.18 2.35
N ARG A 534 12.33 26.87 2.68
CA ARG A 534 12.79 25.49 2.93
C ARG A 534 13.12 25.32 4.42
N PRO A 535 12.21 24.72 5.20
CA PRO A 535 12.50 24.18 6.54
C PRO A 535 13.86 23.46 6.62
N LYS A 536 14.59 23.75 7.70
CA LYS A 536 15.93 23.19 7.99
C LYS A 536 15.87 22.15 9.10
N TYR A 537 14.79 22.11 9.86
CA TYR A 537 14.64 21.29 11.06
C TYR A 537 13.31 20.52 11.00
N LEU A 538 13.24 19.37 11.66
CA LEU A 538 12.01 18.59 11.82
C LEU A 538 11.69 18.44 13.31
N VAL A 539 10.43 18.62 13.68
CA VAL A 539 9.92 18.21 15.00
C VAL A 539 8.77 17.23 14.84
N THR A 540 8.85 16.12 15.60
CA THR A 540 7.87 15.05 15.60
C THR A 540 7.28 14.88 17.00
N PHE A 541 5.95 14.86 17.11
CA PHE A 541 5.23 14.53 18.35
C PHE A 541 4.42 13.24 18.17
N THR A 542 4.30 12.42 19.22
CA THR A 542 3.48 11.20 19.20
C THR A 542 2.21 11.41 20.01
N VAL A 543 1.08 11.59 19.33
CA VAL A 543 -0.08 12.30 19.87
C VAL A 543 -1.36 11.46 19.89
N GLY A 544 -2.21 11.75 20.87
CA GLY A 544 -3.64 11.47 20.82
C GLY A 544 -4.45 12.77 20.84
N TYR A 545 -5.75 12.67 20.58
CA TYR A 545 -6.67 13.80 20.58
C TYR A 545 -6.76 14.54 21.92
N GLU A 546 -6.57 13.85 23.05
CA GLU A 546 -6.67 14.45 24.40
C GLU A 546 -5.53 15.43 24.69
N GLN A 547 -4.40 15.33 23.98
CA GLN A 547 -3.19 16.15 24.19
C GLN A 547 -3.12 17.33 23.20
N LYS A 548 -4.10 17.48 22.31
CA LYS A 548 -4.11 18.48 21.22
C LYS A 548 -3.87 19.92 21.68
N ASP A 549 -4.42 20.30 22.83
CA ASP A 549 -4.30 21.65 23.38
C ASP A 549 -2.90 21.93 23.95
N ASN A 550 -2.16 20.89 24.37
CA ASN A 550 -0.74 21.02 24.73
C ASN A 550 0.13 21.13 23.46
N ILE A 551 -0.17 20.34 22.43
CA ILE A 551 0.54 20.39 21.15
C ILE A 551 0.33 21.73 20.43
N ASP A 552 -0.86 22.33 20.48
CA ASP A 552 -1.11 23.68 19.97
C ASP A 552 -0.32 24.77 20.73
N LYS A 553 -0.05 24.59 22.03
CA LYS A 553 0.90 25.45 22.75
C LYS A 553 2.35 25.18 22.31
N ALA A 554 2.72 23.90 22.15
CA ALA A 554 4.08 23.49 21.81
C ALA A 554 4.50 23.96 20.41
N VAL A 555 3.66 23.76 19.39
CA VAL A 555 3.94 24.14 17.99
C VAL A 555 4.22 25.63 17.83
N LYS A 556 3.62 26.49 18.68
CA LYS A 556 3.86 27.95 18.68
C LYS A 556 5.28 28.35 19.14
N LYS A 557 6.11 27.42 19.62
CA LYS A 557 7.53 27.63 19.93
C LYS A 557 8.49 27.26 18.80
N PHE A 558 7.96 26.82 17.66
CA PHE A 558 8.73 26.46 16.46
C PHE A 558 8.47 27.47 15.34
N SER A 559 9.54 27.85 14.63
CA SER A 559 9.50 28.81 13.52
C SER A 559 9.11 28.14 12.20
N GLU A 560 8.97 28.92 11.14
CA GLU A 560 8.84 28.42 9.76
C GLU A 560 10.08 27.68 9.23
N ASN A 561 11.21 27.65 9.96
CA ASN A 561 12.32 26.74 9.66
C ASN A 561 12.03 25.28 10.08
N PHE A 562 10.91 25.02 10.78
CA PHE A 562 10.53 23.68 11.24
C PHE A 562 9.41 23.08 10.38
N THR A 563 9.61 21.84 9.94
CA THR A 563 8.50 20.96 9.56
C THR A 563 7.90 20.35 10.82
N ILE A 564 6.57 20.36 10.90
CA ILE A 564 5.81 19.73 12.00
C ILE A 564 5.27 18.39 11.49
N LEU A 565 5.54 17.31 12.22
CA LEU A 565 5.05 15.96 11.95
C LEU A 565 4.37 15.39 13.20
N LEU A 566 3.18 14.80 13.03
CA LEU A 566 2.39 14.23 14.11
C LEU A 566 2.16 12.74 13.85
N PHE A 567 2.40 11.92 14.88
CA PHE A 567 2.20 10.47 14.88
C PHE A 567 0.97 10.12 15.74
N HIS A 568 -0.18 9.89 15.10
CA HIS A 568 -1.48 9.78 15.76
C HIS A 568 -1.78 8.33 16.17
N TYR A 569 -1.52 7.99 17.44
CA TYR A 569 -1.70 6.63 17.98
C TYR A 569 -3.17 6.23 18.19
N ASP A 570 -4.12 7.16 18.08
CA ASP A 570 -5.54 6.96 18.32
C ASP A 570 -6.42 6.89 17.05
N GLY A 571 -5.83 7.14 15.87
CA GLY A 571 -6.55 7.16 14.59
C GLY A 571 -7.09 8.54 14.17
N ARG A 572 -6.96 9.57 15.03
CA ARG A 572 -7.77 10.80 14.95
C ARG A 572 -6.96 11.95 14.39
N THR A 573 -6.95 12.05 13.06
CA THR A 573 -6.27 13.13 12.31
C THR A 573 -7.22 14.25 11.88
N SER A 574 -8.48 13.94 11.58
CA SER A 574 -9.40 14.88 10.94
C SER A 574 -9.88 15.99 11.87
N GLU A 575 -9.92 15.75 13.18
CA GLU A 575 -10.36 16.72 14.17
C GLU A 575 -9.33 17.82 14.42
N TRP A 576 -8.04 17.56 14.16
CA TRP A 576 -6.97 18.55 14.26
C TRP A 576 -7.04 19.65 13.19
N ASN A 577 -7.97 19.56 12.22
CA ASN A 577 -8.23 20.60 11.23
C ASN A 577 -8.78 21.90 11.82
N GLU A 578 -9.15 21.92 13.11
CA GLU A 578 -9.49 23.15 13.86
C GLU A 578 -8.29 24.11 13.97
N PHE A 579 -7.05 23.62 13.89
CA PHE A 579 -5.83 24.42 13.95
C PHE A 579 -5.29 24.73 12.54
N GLU A 580 -5.16 26.02 12.18
CA GLU A 580 -4.64 26.43 10.86
C GLU A 580 -3.16 26.04 10.62
N TRP A 581 -2.37 25.80 11.68
CA TRP A 581 -1.03 25.24 11.54
C TRP A 581 -1.05 23.75 11.20
N SER A 582 -2.05 23.01 11.69
CA SER A 582 -2.16 21.56 11.53
C SER A 582 -2.42 21.16 10.07
N LYS A 583 -3.13 22.01 9.31
CA LYS A 583 -3.32 21.87 7.84
C LYS A 583 -2.02 21.97 7.03
N ARG A 584 -0.92 22.39 7.65
CA ARG A 584 0.44 22.45 7.08
C ARG A 584 1.41 21.49 7.78
N ALA A 585 0.97 20.81 8.84
CA ALA A 585 1.70 19.72 9.46
C ALA A 585 1.48 18.43 8.66
N ILE A 586 2.38 17.47 8.84
CA ILE A 586 2.27 16.13 8.25
C ILE A 586 1.63 15.22 9.29
N HIS A 587 0.62 14.45 8.89
CA HIS A 587 -0.13 13.56 9.77
C HIS A 587 0.10 12.11 9.34
N VAL A 588 0.60 11.27 10.26
CA VAL A 588 0.74 9.82 10.05
C VAL A 588 0.02 9.12 11.20
N SER A 589 -0.85 8.15 10.90
CA SER A 589 -1.72 7.55 11.91
C SER A 589 -1.79 6.03 11.81
N VAL A 590 -1.50 5.37 12.93
CA VAL A 590 -1.58 3.92 13.11
C VAL A 590 -1.98 3.61 14.55
N LEU A 591 -3.06 2.84 14.72
CA LEU A 591 -3.64 2.56 16.04
C LEU A 591 -2.66 1.87 16.98
N LYS A 592 -2.57 2.39 18.21
CA LYS A 592 -1.84 1.87 19.37
C LYS A 592 -0.34 1.61 19.13
N GLN A 593 0.30 2.45 18.32
CA GLN A 593 1.75 2.42 18.10
C GLN A 593 2.48 3.53 18.84
N THR A 594 3.71 3.25 19.26
CA THR A 594 4.59 4.08 20.09
C THR A 594 5.56 4.93 19.26
N LYS A 595 6.11 6.00 19.85
CA LYS A 595 7.02 6.97 19.19
C LYS A 595 8.13 6.31 18.36
N TRP A 596 8.84 5.35 18.94
CA TRP A 596 9.97 4.68 18.27
C TRP A 596 9.55 3.70 17.17
N TRP A 597 8.33 3.15 17.24
CA TRP A 597 7.75 2.35 16.15
C TRP A 597 7.53 3.20 14.90
N TYR A 598 7.00 4.42 15.07
CA TYR A 598 6.84 5.41 14.01
C TYR A 598 8.20 5.90 13.49
N ALA A 599 9.12 6.26 14.39
CA ALA A 599 10.45 6.72 14.03
C ALA A 599 11.18 5.72 13.13
N LYS A 600 11.07 4.42 13.44
CA LYS A 600 11.67 3.36 12.60
C LYS A 600 11.08 3.29 11.18
N ARG A 601 9.80 3.64 10.99
CA ARG A 601 9.06 3.40 9.74
C ARG A 601 8.96 4.63 8.84
N PHE A 602 8.88 5.82 9.41
CA PHE A 602 8.62 7.06 8.65
C PHE A 602 9.79 8.06 8.67
N LEU A 603 10.77 7.89 9.57
CA LEU A 603 11.94 8.78 9.69
C LEU A 603 13.21 8.12 9.13
N HIS A 604 13.14 7.46 7.98
CA HIS A 604 14.31 6.87 7.33
C HIS A 604 15.39 7.94 7.08
N PRO A 605 16.70 7.68 7.27
CA PRO A 605 17.71 8.71 7.16
C PRO A 605 17.74 9.40 5.81
N ASP A 606 17.49 8.67 4.72
CA ASP A 606 17.42 9.23 3.36
C ASP A 606 16.13 10.02 3.09
N ILE A 607 15.08 9.90 3.93
CA ILE A 607 13.87 10.74 3.86
C ILE A 607 14.04 12.01 4.70
N LEU A 608 14.90 11.97 5.73
CA LEU A 608 15.20 13.11 6.58
C LEU A 608 16.46 13.89 6.16
N ALA A 609 17.13 13.46 5.09
CA ALA A 609 18.45 13.97 4.75
C ALA A 609 18.53 15.48 4.46
N PRO A 610 17.47 16.20 4.07
CA PRO A 610 17.51 17.67 3.98
C PRO A 610 17.40 18.42 5.31
N TYR A 611 17.09 17.77 6.43
CA TYR A 611 17.02 18.40 7.75
C TYR A 611 18.37 18.36 8.48
N ASP A 612 18.79 19.46 9.08
CA ASP A 612 20.00 19.55 9.91
C ASP A 612 19.81 18.86 11.26
N TYR A 613 18.63 19.04 11.88
CA TYR A 613 18.28 18.56 13.21
C TYR A 613 16.85 18.01 13.27
N ILE A 614 16.67 16.95 14.05
CA ILE A 614 15.47 16.14 14.16
C ILE A 614 15.08 15.99 15.64
N PHE A 615 13.93 16.53 16.03
CA PHE A 615 13.39 16.51 17.40
C PHE A 615 12.33 15.39 17.49
N ILE A 616 12.47 14.45 18.43
CA ILE A 616 11.60 13.26 18.54
C ILE A 616 10.95 13.23 19.93
N TRP A 617 9.93 14.07 20.11
CA TRP A 617 9.43 14.48 21.43
C TRP A 617 8.11 13.78 21.81
N ASP A 618 7.90 13.60 23.12
CA ASP A 618 6.63 13.15 23.69
C ASP A 618 5.62 14.31 23.83
N GLU A 619 4.35 13.95 23.99
CA GLU A 619 3.19 14.83 23.83
C GLU A 619 2.83 15.67 25.08
N ASP A 620 3.40 15.34 26.24
CA ASP A 620 3.11 15.95 27.53
C ASP A 620 4.21 16.92 28.02
N LEU A 621 5.06 17.39 27.11
CA LEU A 621 6.06 18.43 27.37
C LEU A 621 5.42 19.83 27.37
N GLY A 622 5.66 20.59 28.44
CA GLY A 622 5.40 22.03 28.54
C GLY A 622 6.60 22.85 28.07
N LEU A 623 6.38 23.65 27.04
CA LEU A 623 7.42 24.44 26.35
C LEU A 623 7.38 25.94 26.72
N GLU A 624 6.80 26.33 27.87
CA GLU A 624 6.53 27.75 28.17
C GLU A 624 7.80 28.64 28.17
N ASP A 625 8.92 28.12 28.65
CA ASP A 625 10.22 28.79 28.67
C ASP A 625 11.15 28.46 27.47
N PHE A 626 10.67 27.64 26.52
CA PHE A 626 11.46 27.13 25.40
C PHE A 626 11.35 27.99 24.11
N ASP A 627 12.46 28.14 23.39
CA ASP A 627 12.57 28.74 22.05
C ASP A 627 13.46 27.84 21.16
N ALA A 628 12.88 27.33 20.08
CA ALA A 628 13.53 26.31 19.26
C ALA A 628 14.75 26.83 18.45
N GLU A 629 14.76 28.12 18.08
CA GLU A 629 15.88 28.72 17.34
C GLU A 629 17.04 29.03 18.29
N ARG A 630 16.76 29.57 19.49
CA ARG A 630 17.77 29.78 20.53
C ARG A 630 18.39 28.45 20.96
N TYR A 631 17.58 27.41 21.11
CA TYR A 631 18.04 26.06 21.39
C TYR A 631 19.02 25.56 20.31
N ILE A 632 18.65 25.62 19.02
CA ILE A 632 19.53 25.17 17.93
C ILE A 632 20.81 26.01 17.82
N ASN A 633 20.76 27.31 18.10
CA ASN A 633 21.96 28.14 18.15
C ASN A 633 22.93 27.70 19.26
N LEU A 634 22.42 27.26 20.42
CA LEU A 634 23.25 26.70 21.50
C LEU A 634 23.80 25.31 21.15
N VAL A 635 22.97 24.42 20.60
CA VAL A 635 23.41 23.10 20.09
C VAL A 635 24.57 23.23 19.11
N LYS A 636 24.44 24.15 18.13
CA LYS A 636 25.50 24.46 17.15
C LYS A 636 26.74 25.09 17.81
N LYS A 637 26.57 26.06 18.72
CA LYS A 637 27.66 26.73 19.46
C LYS A 637 28.50 25.76 20.30
N HIS A 638 27.88 24.76 20.92
CA HIS A 638 28.53 23.83 21.84
C HIS A 638 28.93 22.47 21.21
N GLY A 639 28.77 22.32 19.89
CA GLY A 639 29.20 21.15 19.12
C GLY A 639 28.39 19.88 19.41
N LEU A 640 27.11 20.02 19.73
CA LEU A 640 26.25 18.89 20.10
C LEU A 640 25.66 18.21 18.84
N GLU A 641 25.81 16.88 18.79
CA GLU A 641 25.27 15.99 17.76
C GLU A 641 24.02 15.24 18.26
N ILE A 642 23.89 15.03 19.57
CA ILE A 642 22.65 14.59 20.23
C ILE A 642 22.43 15.48 21.46
N SER A 643 21.22 15.94 21.70
CA SER A 643 20.94 16.84 22.82
C SER A 643 19.49 16.79 23.27
N GLN A 644 19.18 17.40 24.42
CA GLN A 644 17.81 17.69 24.85
C GLN A 644 17.74 19.06 25.55
N PRO A 645 16.56 19.69 25.67
CA PRO A 645 16.35 20.78 26.63
C PRO A 645 16.57 20.30 28.08
N GLY A 646 16.90 21.22 28.98
CA GLY A 646 16.92 20.93 30.41
C GLY A 646 15.53 20.56 30.94
N LEU A 647 15.43 19.60 31.85
CA LEU A 647 14.16 19.27 32.52
C LEU A 647 14.02 20.07 33.81
N SER A 648 12.90 20.79 33.96
CA SER A 648 12.60 21.57 35.16
C SER A 648 12.52 20.69 36.42
N ALA A 649 13.08 21.16 37.54
CA ALA A 649 13.26 20.37 38.76
C ALA A 649 11.96 19.90 39.45
N ASN A 650 10.78 20.32 38.97
CA ASN A 650 9.48 19.93 39.50
C ASN A 650 8.99 18.55 39.02
N SER A 651 9.58 17.97 37.98
CA SER A 651 9.24 16.60 37.52
C SER A 651 9.99 15.55 38.33
N GLY A 652 9.29 14.89 39.26
CA GLY A 652 9.89 14.07 40.34
C GLY A 652 10.57 12.74 39.97
N LEU A 653 10.92 12.50 38.70
CA LEU A 653 11.53 11.25 38.21
C LEU A 653 12.64 11.49 37.15
N THR A 654 13.40 12.58 37.26
CA THR A 654 14.49 12.91 36.32
C THR A 654 15.87 12.45 36.78
N TRP A 655 16.71 12.03 35.84
CA TRP A 655 18.15 11.79 36.03
C TRP A 655 18.87 13.12 36.24
N GLN A 656 19.94 13.17 37.05
CA GLN A 656 20.71 14.43 37.23
C GLN A 656 21.33 14.94 35.92
N MET A 657 21.69 14.04 35.00
CA MET A 657 22.17 14.35 33.66
C MET A 657 21.08 14.89 32.70
N THR A 658 19.81 14.87 33.11
CA THR A 658 18.69 15.44 32.33
C THR A 658 18.13 16.73 32.93
N ARG A 659 18.45 16.99 34.20
CA ARG A 659 17.89 18.08 35.00
C ARG A 659 18.55 19.41 34.66
N LYS A 660 17.71 20.42 34.41
CA LYS A 660 18.14 21.80 34.18
C LYS A 660 18.97 22.34 35.35
N ARG A 661 20.11 22.97 35.04
CA ARG A 661 20.95 23.76 35.93
C ARG A 661 20.72 25.26 35.73
N ASP A 662 21.08 26.08 36.72
CA ASP A 662 20.88 27.54 36.68
C ASP A 662 22.20 28.33 36.52
N ASP A 663 23.35 27.64 36.55
CA ASP A 663 24.70 28.19 36.51
C ASP A 663 25.39 28.08 35.13
N SER A 664 24.75 27.41 34.17
CA SER A 664 25.36 26.96 32.92
C SER A 664 24.39 27.12 31.73
N GLU A 665 24.94 27.26 30.51
CA GLU A 665 24.13 27.27 29.27
C GLU A 665 23.87 25.85 28.73
N VAL A 666 24.84 24.97 28.92
CA VAL A 666 24.88 23.56 28.48
C VAL A 666 25.74 22.78 29.47
N HIS A 667 25.32 21.58 29.87
CA HIS A 667 26.16 20.58 30.53
C HIS A 667 26.21 19.26 29.76
N LYS A 668 27.28 18.48 30.00
CA LYS A 668 27.56 17.20 29.30
C LYS A 668 27.84 16.03 30.25
N GLU A 669 28.02 16.34 31.53
CA GLU A 669 28.37 15.41 32.61
C GLU A 669 27.62 15.80 33.90
N ALA A 670 27.25 14.82 34.72
CA ALA A 670 26.53 14.97 35.98
C ALA A 670 27.00 13.97 37.04
N GLU A 671 26.95 14.38 38.29
CA GLU A 671 27.13 13.50 39.44
C GLU A 671 25.79 12.79 39.75
N GLU A 672 25.74 11.48 39.55
CA GLU A 672 24.66 10.61 40.02
C GLU A 672 25.03 9.90 41.33
N ARG A 673 24.08 9.16 41.89
CA ARG A 673 24.24 8.42 43.15
C ARG A 673 25.43 7.44 43.11
N ASP A 674 26.09 7.26 44.26
CA ASP A 674 27.20 6.32 44.42
C ASP A 674 26.90 4.94 43.80
N GLY A 675 27.76 4.49 42.89
CA GLY A 675 27.63 3.21 42.18
C GLY A 675 26.69 3.19 40.98
N TRP A 676 26.02 4.30 40.61
CA TRP A 676 25.20 4.35 39.38
C TRP A 676 26.01 4.54 38.10
N CYS A 677 27.24 5.05 38.19
CA CYS A 677 28.14 5.22 37.06
C CYS A 677 29.46 4.48 37.32
N SER A 678 29.79 3.53 36.43
CA SER A 678 31.05 2.79 36.45
C SER A 678 32.21 3.57 35.82
N ASP A 679 31.88 4.59 35.03
CA ASP A 679 32.78 5.51 34.33
C ASP A 679 32.01 6.85 34.21
N PRO A 680 32.58 7.99 34.63
CA PRO A 680 31.89 9.29 34.58
C PRO A 680 31.56 9.74 33.16
N HIS A 681 32.31 9.29 32.15
CA HIS A 681 32.08 9.65 30.75
C HIS A 681 31.03 8.77 30.05
N LEU A 682 30.35 7.87 30.79
CA LEU A 682 29.32 6.97 30.28
C LEU A 682 27.92 7.23 30.88
N PRO A 683 26.85 6.79 30.20
CA PRO A 683 25.49 6.85 30.73
C PRO A 683 25.34 6.10 32.06
N PRO A 684 24.60 6.65 33.04
CA PRO A 684 23.79 7.87 32.94
C PRO A 684 24.55 9.18 33.23
N CYS A 685 25.79 9.16 33.75
CA CYS A 685 26.51 10.37 34.18
C CYS A 685 26.88 11.31 33.03
N ALA A 686 27.25 10.78 31.87
CA ALA A 686 27.53 11.56 30.68
C ALA A 686 27.10 10.81 29.41
N ALA A 687 27.24 11.45 28.25
CA ALA A 687 26.87 10.86 26.96
C ALA A 687 25.42 10.34 26.86
N PHE A 688 24.52 10.89 27.69
CA PHE A 688 23.14 10.45 27.89
C PHE A 688 22.16 11.59 27.64
N VAL A 689 21.05 11.28 26.99
CA VAL A 689 19.81 12.08 26.98
C VAL A 689 18.64 11.10 27.09
N GLU A 690 17.57 11.51 27.74
CA GLU A 690 16.38 10.69 27.94
C GLU A 690 15.57 10.58 26.63
N ILE A 691 14.92 9.43 26.40
CA ILE A 691 14.11 9.20 25.20
C ILE A 691 12.88 10.12 25.08
N MET A 692 12.58 10.93 26.08
CA MET A 692 11.40 11.83 26.13
C MET A 692 11.53 13.06 25.22
N ALA A 693 12.61 13.82 25.36
CA ALA A 693 12.85 15.08 24.62
C ALA A 693 14.12 15.10 23.73
N PRO A 694 14.57 14.00 23.10
CA PRO A 694 15.83 13.98 22.36
C PRO A 694 15.75 14.76 21.04
N VAL A 695 16.88 15.34 20.68
CA VAL A 695 17.16 16.03 19.42
C VAL A 695 18.45 15.45 18.85
N PHE A 696 18.43 15.11 17.57
CA PHE A 696 19.54 14.50 16.84
C PHE A 696 20.00 15.41 15.71
N SER A 697 21.30 15.47 15.44
CA SER A 697 21.79 15.93 14.15
C SER A 697 21.41 14.93 13.04
N ARG A 698 21.43 15.37 11.79
CA ARG A 698 21.31 14.52 10.59
C ARG A 698 22.23 13.30 10.64
N ASN A 699 23.48 13.49 11.10
CA ASN A 699 24.51 12.46 11.14
C ASN A 699 24.26 11.45 12.26
N ALA A 700 23.97 11.93 13.48
CA ALA A 700 23.62 11.08 14.60
C ALA A 700 22.34 10.27 14.31
N TRP A 701 21.32 10.91 13.73
CA TRP A 701 20.07 10.25 13.35
C TRP A 701 20.29 9.10 12.36
N ARG A 702 21.19 9.26 11.38
CA ARG A 702 21.53 8.19 10.42
C ARG A 702 22.02 6.92 11.11
N CYS A 703 22.74 7.02 12.22
CA CYS A 703 23.11 5.87 13.04
C CYS A 703 21.97 5.41 13.96
N VAL A 704 21.30 6.32 14.69
CA VAL A 704 20.25 5.96 15.66
C VAL A 704 19.08 5.24 14.99
N TRP A 705 18.70 5.63 13.77
CA TRP A 705 17.68 4.91 13.00
C TRP A 705 18.04 3.43 12.74
N HIS A 706 19.32 3.13 12.50
CA HIS A 706 19.78 1.74 12.30
C HIS A 706 19.81 0.95 13.61
N MET A 707 20.05 1.61 14.74
CA MET A 707 20.02 1.02 16.08
C MET A 707 18.61 0.58 16.50
N ILE A 708 17.58 1.38 16.18
CA ILE A 708 16.18 1.05 16.47
C ILE A 708 15.79 -0.26 15.77
N GLN A 709 15.28 -1.21 16.55
CA GLN A 709 14.87 -2.54 16.10
C GLN A 709 13.47 -2.49 15.46
N ASN A 710 13.18 -3.37 14.50
CA ASN A 710 11.88 -3.37 13.80
C ASN A 710 10.72 -3.96 14.64
N ASP A 711 11.04 -4.88 15.54
CA ASP A 711 10.10 -5.69 16.33
C ASP A 711 9.91 -5.19 17.78
N LEU A 712 10.84 -4.38 18.28
CA LEU A 712 10.69 -3.64 19.53
C LEU A 712 10.03 -2.28 19.24
N VAL A 713 9.13 -1.82 20.11
CA VAL A 713 8.28 -0.67 19.82
C VAL A 713 8.47 0.47 20.83
N HIS A 714 8.72 0.16 22.11
CA HIS A 714 8.76 1.18 23.17
C HIS A 714 10.06 1.98 23.23
N GLY A 715 11.16 1.46 22.66
CA GLY A 715 12.47 2.15 22.61
C GLY A 715 13.18 2.36 23.96
N TRP A 716 12.67 1.76 25.05
CA TRP A 716 13.34 1.80 26.36
C TRP A 716 14.76 1.20 26.28
N GLY A 717 15.74 1.91 26.84
CA GLY A 717 17.15 1.54 26.78
C GLY A 717 17.91 2.07 25.57
N LEU A 718 17.23 2.70 24.61
CA LEU A 718 17.89 3.32 23.45
C LEU A 718 18.79 4.49 23.89
N ASP A 719 18.32 5.28 24.85
CA ASP A 719 19.05 6.32 25.60
C ASP A 719 20.44 5.89 26.09
N PHE A 720 20.55 4.74 26.76
CA PHE A 720 21.84 4.18 27.21
C PHE A 720 22.76 3.76 26.04
N ALA A 721 22.22 3.56 24.84
CA ALA A 721 22.97 3.15 23.65
C ALA A 721 23.29 4.32 22.69
N LEU A 722 22.62 5.48 22.78
CA LEU A 722 22.79 6.63 21.89
C LEU A 722 24.25 7.08 21.73
N ARG A 723 25.06 6.94 22.79
CA ARG A 723 26.51 7.21 22.79
C ARG A 723 27.28 6.50 21.67
N ARG A 724 26.78 5.39 21.12
CA ARG A 724 27.44 4.63 20.05
C ARG A 724 27.32 5.27 18.67
N CYS A 725 26.54 6.34 18.54
CA CYS A 725 26.34 7.07 17.28
C CYS A 725 27.16 8.34 17.15
N VAL A 726 27.98 8.69 18.14
CA VAL A 726 28.75 9.94 18.18
C VAL A 726 30.10 9.72 18.87
N GLU A 727 31.19 10.22 18.29
CA GLU A 727 32.56 10.05 18.82
C GLU A 727 33.30 11.40 18.88
N PRO A 728 33.91 11.77 20.02
CA PRO A 728 33.72 11.22 21.36
C PRO A 728 32.35 11.60 21.95
N ALA A 729 31.68 10.63 22.57
CA ALA A 729 30.28 10.78 22.96
C ALA A 729 30.05 11.81 24.08
N HIS A 730 30.89 11.80 25.13
CA HIS A 730 30.76 12.72 26.27
C HIS A 730 31.03 14.19 25.90
N GLU A 731 31.80 14.47 24.84
CA GLU A 731 31.99 15.85 24.35
C GLU A 731 30.84 16.35 23.47
N LYS A 732 30.04 15.46 22.88
CA LYS A 732 29.10 15.80 21.78
C LYS A 732 27.64 15.45 22.08
N ILE A 733 27.37 14.92 23.26
CA ILE A 733 26.02 14.68 23.78
C ILE A 733 25.86 15.49 25.07
N GLY A 734 24.73 16.18 25.23
CA GLY A 734 24.50 17.03 26.40
C GLY A 734 23.15 17.73 26.44
N VAL A 735 22.91 18.44 27.55
CA VAL A 735 21.65 19.11 27.88
C VAL A 735 21.82 20.61 27.78
N VAL A 736 20.83 21.30 27.20
CA VAL A 736 20.84 22.76 27.02
C VAL A 736 20.06 23.44 28.15
N ASP A 737 20.72 23.69 29.27
CA ASP A 737 20.15 24.27 30.49
C ASP A 737 19.51 25.64 30.31
N ALA A 738 20.05 26.46 29.39
CA ALA A 738 19.50 27.77 29.09
C ALA A 738 18.13 27.71 28.37
N GLN A 739 17.64 26.53 27.98
CA GLN A 739 16.39 26.30 27.25
C GLN A 739 15.70 25.03 27.75
N TRP A 740 14.71 25.17 28.62
CA TRP A 740 14.14 24.05 29.38
C TRP A 740 12.67 23.75 29.05
N VAL A 741 12.22 22.56 29.45
CA VAL A 741 10.84 22.09 29.35
C VAL A 741 10.36 21.50 30.68
N VAL A 742 9.05 21.34 30.81
CA VAL A 742 8.39 20.75 31.99
C VAL A 742 7.65 19.48 31.55
N HIS A 743 8.01 18.32 32.10
CA HIS A 743 7.20 17.10 31.93
C HIS A 743 5.89 17.26 32.73
N GLN A 744 4.75 17.32 32.05
CA GLN A 744 3.43 17.58 32.66
C GLN A 744 2.73 16.31 33.16
N THR A 745 3.16 15.12 32.73
CA THR A 745 2.56 13.83 33.08
C THR A 745 1.06 13.77 32.69
N VAL A 746 0.75 14.25 31.49
CA VAL A 746 -0.60 14.15 30.90
C VAL A 746 -0.86 12.68 30.55
N PRO A 747 -2.07 12.12 30.76
CA PRO A 747 -2.35 10.72 30.46
C PRO A 747 -2.01 10.40 28.99
N SER A 748 -1.05 9.50 28.77
CA SER A 748 -0.51 9.16 27.45
C SER A 748 -0.98 7.79 26.96
N LEU A 749 -0.44 7.35 25.82
CA LEU A 749 -0.64 6.02 25.21
C LEU A 749 -0.58 4.84 26.21
N GLY A 750 0.13 4.96 27.33
CA GLY A 750 0.21 3.91 28.36
C GLY A 750 -1.14 3.43 28.92
N ASN A 751 -2.18 4.28 28.92
CA ASN A 751 -3.52 3.91 29.38
C ASN A 751 -4.42 3.30 28.28
N GLN A 752 -3.97 3.23 27.03
CA GLN A 752 -4.77 2.74 25.89
C GLN A 752 -4.74 1.20 25.71
N GLY A 753 -4.10 0.47 26.63
CA GLY A 753 -4.11 -1.00 26.66
C GLY A 753 -5.45 -1.60 27.09
N THR A 754 -5.51 -2.93 27.16
CA THR A 754 -6.61 -3.68 27.79
C THR A 754 -6.27 -3.98 29.24
N ALA A 755 -7.28 -3.93 30.12
CA ALA A 755 -7.14 -4.42 31.50
C ALA A 755 -7.24 -5.96 31.51
N GLU A 756 -6.29 -6.64 32.14
CA GLU A 756 -6.22 -8.10 32.17
C GLU A 756 -6.03 -8.59 33.61
N ASN A 757 -6.80 -9.61 34.01
CA ASN A 757 -6.71 -10.24 35.34
C ASN A 757 -6.80 -9.26 36.53
N GLY A 758 -7.48 -8.12 36.35
CA GLY A 758 -7.62 -7.06 37.35
C GLY A 758 -6.49 -6.03 37.38
N LYS A 759 -5.43 -6.18 36.57
CA LYS A 759 -4.38 -5.17 36.38
C LYS A 759 -4.89 -3.99 35.56
N ALA A 760 -4.35 -2.81 35.82
CA ALA A 760 -4.58 -1.61 35.03
C ALA A 760 -3.83 -1.66 33.67
N PRO A 761 -4.35 -1.06 32.59
CA PRO A 761 -3.72 -1.10 31.26
C PRO A 761 -2.24 -0.69 31.23
N TRP A 762 -1.86 0.31 32.03
CA TRP A 762 -0.48 0.82 32.08
C TRP A 762 0.51 -0.19 32.69
N GLU A 763 0.05 -1.14 33.52
CA GLU A 763 0.90 -2.18 34.10
C GLU A 763 1.37 -3.15 33.02
N GLY A 764 0.46 -3.60 32.15
CA GLY A 764 0.80 -4.45 31.00
C GLY A 764 1.70 -3.76 29.98
N VAL A 765 1.50 -2.46 29.74
CA VAL A 765 2.43 -1.65 28.92
C VAL A 765 3.81 -1.59 29.58
N ARG A 766 3.89 -1.31 30.88
CA ARG A 766 5.17 -1.21 31.61
C ARG A 766 5.94 -2.54 31.67
N GLU A 767 5.25 -3.66 31.86
CA GLU A 767 5.83 -5.01 31.78
C GLU A 767 6.39 -5.29 30.38
N ARG A 768 5.69 -4.86 29.33
CA ARG A 768 6.16 -4.95 27.95
C ARG A 768 7.37 -4.05 27.69
N CYS A 769 7.39 -2.81 28.18
CA CYS A 769 8.55 -1.92 28.09
C CYS A 769 9.82 -2.55 28.69
N GLN A 770 9.71 -3.12 29.89
CA GLN A 770 10.81 -3.81 30.56
C GLN A 770 11.30 -5.02 29.76
N LYS A 771 10.39 -5.84 29.22
CA LYS A 771 10.74 -7.00 28.38
C LYS A 771 11.46 -6.59 27.08
N GLU A 772 11.00 -5.53 26.41
CA GLU A 772 11.63 -5.01 25.20
C GLU A 772 13.01 -4.40 25.50
N TRP A 773 13.16 -3.68 26.61
CA TRP A 773 14.45 -3.14 27.08
C TRP A 773 15.48 -4.26 27.33
N THR A 774 15.12 -5.28 28.11
CA THR A 774 15.98 -6.45 28.36
C THR A 774 16.38 -7.14 27.05
N THR A 775 15.44 -7.26 26.10
CA THR A 775 15.69 -7.84 24.78
C THR A 775 16.68 -7.00 23.97
N PHE A 776 16.57 -5.68 24.01
CA PHE A 776 17.50 -4.76 23.35
C PHE A 776 18.91 -4.84 23.93
N GLN A 777 19.05 -4.82 25.27
CA GLN A 777 20.36 -4.94 25.95
C GLN A 777 21.07 -6.26 25.62
N ILE A 778 20.33 -7.38 25.59
CA ILE A 778 20.87 -8.69 25.21
C ILE A 778 21.36 -8.67 23.75
N ARG A 779 20.59 -8.10 22.82
CA ARG A 779 20.99 -7.98 21.40
C ARG A 779 22.24 -7.13 21.22
N MET A 780 22.32 -5.98 21.88
CA MET A 780 23.51 -5.10 21.83
C MET A 780 24.74 -5.85 22.34
N THR A 781 24.65 -6.47 23.52
CA THR A 781 25.74 -7.25 24.13
C THR A 781 26.23 -8.38 23.22
N LEU A 782 25.31 -9.15 22.64
CA LEU A 782 25.65 -10.26 21.75
C LEU A 782 26.27 -9.78 20.42
N ALA A 783 25.76 -8.68 19.85
CA ALA A 783 26.32 -8.07 18.65
C ALA A 783 27.75 -7.54 18.87
N GLU A 784 28.00 -6.91 20.02
CA GLU A 784 29.33 -6.44 20.41
C GLU A 784 30.32 -7.60 20.62
N GLN A 785 29.91 -8.66 21.32
CA GLN A 785 30.72 -9.86 21.46
C GLN A 785 31.02 -10.53 20.11
N ALA A 786 30.06 -10.54 19.18
CA ALA A 786 30.28 -11.06 17.83
C ALA A 786 31.27 -10.18 17.03
N TYR A 787 31.11 -8.86 17.08
CA TYR A 787 32.00 -7.90 16.41
C TYR A 787 33.44 -8.01 16.92
N LEU A 788 33.64 -8.02 18.24
CA LEU A 788 34.96 -8.19 18.86
C LEU A 788 35.58 -9.55 18.51
N LYS A 789 34.79 -10.63 18.44
CA LYS A 789 35.25 -11.94 17.94
C LYS A 789 35.67 -11.89 16.47
N THR A 790 34.97 -11.13 15.61
CA THR A 790 35.39 -10.98 14.21
C THR A 790 36.66 -10.16 14.05
N MET A 791 36.84 -9.07 14.82
CA MET A 791 38.09 -8.28 14.86
C MET A 791 39.28 -9.19 15.25
N ASN A 792 39.16 -9.88 16.38
CA ASN A 792 40.18 -10.82 16.88
C ASN A 792 40.39 -12.04 15.97
N GLY A 793 39.45 -12.34 15.07
CA GLY A 793 39.54 -13.41 14.07
C GLY A 793 40.26 -12.96 12.79
N ILE A 794 40.06 -11.71 12.36
CA ILE A 794 40.73 -11.11 11.20
C ILE A 794 42.25 -11.00 11.47
N ASP A 795 42.64 -10.58 12.67
CA ASP A 795 44.05 -10.55 13.08
C ASP A 795 44.71 -11.94 13.11
N ARG A 796 43.93 -13.01 13.31
CA ARG A 796 44.41 -14.41 13.24
C ARG A 796 44.45 -14.99 11.83
N LEU A 797 43.65 -14.48 10.90
CA LEU A 797 43.71 -14.88 9.49
C LEU A 797 44.90 -14.19 8.78
N ASN A 798 45.14 -12.91 9.10
CA ASN A 798 46.26 -12.14 8.55
C ASN A 798 47.65 -12.59 9.06
N SER A 799 47.73 -13.43 10.11
CA SER A 799 49.00 -13.92 10.68
C SER A 799 49.47 -15.29 10.17
N THR A 800 48.88 -15.80 9.08
CA THR A 800 49.18 -17.16 8.54
C THR A 800 49.92 -17.19 7.19
N ASN A 801 50.54 -16.07 6.77
CA ASN A 801 51.44 -16.01 5.62
C ASN A 801 52.68 -15.13 5.91
N SER A 802 53.61 -15.67 6.72
CA SER A 802 54.96 -15.15 6.94
C SER A 802 55.89 -16.25 7.42
#